data_AF-A0A970K7U7-F1
#
_entry.id   AF-A0A970K7U7-F1
#
_cell.length_a   1.000
_cell.length_b   1.000
_cell.length_c   1.000
_cell.angle_alpha   90.00
_cell.angle_beta   90.00
_cell.angle_gamma   90.00
#
_symmetry.space_group_name_H-M   'P 1'
#
loop_
_entity.id
_entity.type
_entity.pdbx_description
1 polymer ?
#
loop_
_entity_poly.entity_id
_entity_poly.type
_entity_poly.pdbx_seq_one_letter_code
_entity_poly.pdbx_strand_id
1 'polypeptide(L)'
;MKRTGTKSLSTLLALVMLLGFAALPAMADGIALVGEVTITNQSRVNIRSGGSTDYPIVATGNPGDLFQTTGQGPTGWYEILLPDDTFGFISNKMVYFYRYPNPIAYGAQYTIPVYYMTAQGQTLKTVNVPVKPGQNVITADDSQVPGYRLTSTRSVYVSVDAAGKAVPNGVIFNYEQAYVQPTVAPVVTGTVRVFYKDIYNQVIASEYRTLNVGAQLVKADISRLPQGTYITGASDAVVVVNSDGSVTPMEVNFIITTATPQTPPPATFSVPVSYRDEAGNVLRNTTAQVMPGYTTVTADDANVPSGMALTSARSVVVYASNQGVTFPSTVVFTYKTPVKATIAVVYRDNTGRTLYTETRQLDQGTATITADDSRVGACYVLQSRRSVQVTVYKNGTVSLNEVVFDYAQPVSFNLPVEYRSNDGRTLYSVTRTLSAGTTTITADDNRVGSGYVLQSNRNVQVTVYQNGTANPDRVVFLYAQPVSATVSIVYKDVGGNNLFSETRTFQQGTYTITANDGRAPTGYVLQGNRNVQVTISSNGTASPGTVEFVYAPPAPPVTVNIPVVYKDQDGAILHQTSVAVSSAAPNTVTANRNLAPAGYVLSGSSSVRVTVSPQGVANPAQVTFTFRDPSTITEAQMLPGHKTFSYKGDAVPVYSGPGTDYWRAANGRAAMGGGKIWVWGTTGDWAMIGYGLSNNLFRIGYIQKSYIPADLDVPELIFGSQRAVVGSSGAHFTDDMIVNPTWLQVIPAGTEVTLLAYENLNNHWAYIETTMDGQPSRGFVNKIRISTK
;
A
#
# COMPACT_ATOMS: atom_id res chain seq x y z
N MET A 1 -15.23 -31.25 -41.30
CA MET A 1 -14.78 -29.88 -40.96
C MET A 1 -14.30 -29.86 -39.52
N LYS A 2 -13.11 -29.32 -39.23
CA LYS A 2 -12.62 -29.06 -37.86
C LYS A 2 -12.82 -27.58 -37.52
N ARG A 3 -13.40 -27.27 -36.36
CA ARG A 3 -13.23 -26.00 -35.64
C ARG A 3 -13.42 -26.24 -34.15
N THR A 4 -12.36 -26.09 -33.37
CA THR A 4 -12.40 -25.93 -31.91
C THR A 4 -11.90 -24.52 -31.59
N GLY A 5 -12.73 -23.75 -30.87
CA GLY A 5 -12.41 -22.41 -30.39
C GLY A 5 -12.15 -22.43 -28.88
N THR A 6 -11.21 -21.60 -28.44
CA THR A 6 -10.76 -21.47 -27.05
C THR A 6 -11.80 -20.81 -26.15
N LYS A 7 -11.82 -21.18 -24.86
CA LYS A 7 -12.52 -20.44 -23.80
C LYS A 7 -11.73 -20.41 -22.49
N SER A 8 -11.37 -19.19 -22.09
CA SER A 8 -11.33 -18.62 -20.73
C SER A 8 -10.99 -19.54 -19.54
N LEU A 9 -9.82 -19.27 -18.95
CA LEU A 9 -9.38 -19.78 -17.65
C LEU A 9 -9.85 -18.85 -16.52
N SER A 10 -10.44 -19.39 -15.45
CA SER A 10 -10.89 -18.62 -14.28
C SER A 10 -11.05 -19.49 -13.04
N THR A 11 -9.98 -19.70 -12.29
CA THR A 11 -9.98 -20.15 -10.88
C THR A 11 -8.59 -20.00 -10.29
N LEU A 12 -8.40 -19.07 -9.35
CA LEU A 12 -7.45 -19.26 -8.25
C LEU A 12 -7.89 -18.45 -7.03
N LEU A 13 -8.65 -19.11 -6.16
CA LEU A 13 -8.94 -18.69 -4.80
C LEU A 13 -8.82 -19.93 -3.92
N ALA A 14 -8.34 -19.76 -2.69
CA ALA A 14 -8.05 -20.79 -1.68
C ALA A 14 -6.75 -21.60 -1.87
N LEU A 15 -5.66 -21.08 -1.29
CA LEU A 15 -4.94 -21.81 -0.23
C LEU A 15 -4.25 -20.82 0.73
N VAL A 16 -3.80 -21.30 1.89
CA VAL A 16 -3.15 -20.55 2.99
C VAL A 16 -4.12 -19.79 3.92
N MET A 17 -4.91 -20.55 4.68
CA MET A 17 -5.00 -20.31 6.13
C MET A 17 -4.28 -21.46 6.84
N LEU A 18 -3.18 -21.15 7.56
CA LEU A 18 -2.83 -21.67 8.91
C LEU A 18 -1.42 -21.19 9.30
N LEU A 19 -1.22 -20.96 10.61
CA LEU A 19 0.05 -20.67 11.32
C LEU A 19 0.60 -19.23 11.31
N GLY A 20 0.62 -18.61 12.51
CA GLY A 20 1.78 -17.90 13.04
C GLY A 20 1.93 -16.39 12.75
N PHE A 21 1.79 -15.55 13.77
CA PHE A 21 2.11 -14.11 13.70
C PHE A 21 3.62 -13.85 13.52
N ALA A 22 3.98 -13.20 12.42
CA ALA A 22 5.07 -12.21 12.38
C ALA A 22 4.71 -11.15 11.33
N ALA A 23 4.71 -9.87 11.71
CA ALA A 23 4.30 -8.79 10.81
C ALA A 23 5.40 -8.49 9.78
N LEU A 24 5.27 -9.05 8.58
CA LEU A 24 5.99 -8.58 7.40
C LEU A 24 5.27 -7.35 6.82
N PRO A 25 6.00 -6.35 6.29
CA PRO A 25 5.38 -5.27 5.56
C PRO A 25 4.64 -5.83 4.34
N ALA A 26 3.46 -5.30 4.06
CA ALA A 26 2.70 -5.66 2.87
C ALA A 26 3.39 -5.09 1.63
N MET A 27 4.31 -5.88 1.05
CA MET A 27 4.92 -5.60 -0.25
C MET A 27 3.82 -5.58 -1.30
N ALA A 28 3.63 -4.44 -1.97
CA ALA A 28 2.91 -4.42 -3.23
C ALA A 28 3.92 -4.83 -4.31
N ASP A 29 4.09 -6.13 -4.56
CA ASP A 29 5.03 -6.63 -5.58
C ASP A 29 4.52 -6.31 -7.00
N GLY A 30 4.64 -5.03 -7.36
CA GLY A 30 4.19 -4.46 -8.62
C GLY A 30 5.19 -4.76 -9.72
N ILE A 31 5.02 -5.92 -10.36
CA ILE A 31 5.79 -6.37 -11.53
C ILE A 31 5.76 -5.42 -12.75
N ALA A 32 5.03 -4.30 -12.68
CA ALA A 32 5.01 -3.24 -13.67
C ALA A 32 4.80 -1.85 -13.06
N LEU A 33 5.43 -0.84 -13.64
CA LEU A 33 5.17 0.58 -13.38
C LEU A 33 3.87 1.01 -14.05
N VAL A 34 2.97 1.66 -13.31
CA VAL A 34 1.62 2.04 -13.77
C VAL A 34 1.45 3.54 -13.98
N GLY A 35 2.46 4.34 -13.64
CA GLY A 35 2.47 5.78 -13.86
C GLY A 35 3.61 6.48 -13.14
N GLU A 36 3.45 7.79 -12.99
CA GLU A 36 4.37 8.70 -12.32
C GLU A 36 3.63 9.51 -11.25
N VAL A 37 4.34 9.89 -10.19
CA VAL A 37 3.89 10.87 -9.20
C VAL A 37 4.83 12.06 -9.15
N THR A 38 4.27 13.26 -9.27
CA THR A 38 4.99 14.54 -9.15
C THR A 38 4.67 15.16 -7.79
N ILE A 39 5.67 15.60 -7.03
CA ILE A 39 5.44 16.28 -5.76
C ILE A 39 4.83 17.67 -6.01
N THR A 40 3.61 17.88 -5.53
CA THR A 40 2.86 19.15 -5.67
C THR A 40 2.82 19.98 -4.39
N ASN A 41 3.25 19.41 -3.26
CA ASN A 41 3.36 20.14 -2.00
C ASN A 41 4.40 21.27 -2.11
N GLN A 42 4.13 22.43 -1.49
CA GLN A 42 5.02 23.60 -1.55
C GLN A 42 6.30 23.47 -0.70
N SER A 43 6.41 22.42 0.12
CA SER A 43 7.56 22.13 0.99
C SER A 43 8.04 20.70 0.75
N ARG A 44 9.30 20.41 1.13
CA ARG A 44 9.87 19.06 1.05
C ARG A 44 8.96 18.02 1.71
N VAL A 45 8.81 16.87 1.06
CA VAL A 45 7.94 15.77 1.49
C VAL A 45 8.79 14.61 1.96
N ASN A 46 8.39 13.99 3.07
CA ASN A 46 9.02 12.79 3.60
C ASN A 46 8.57 11.55 2.82
N ILE A 47 9.52 10.78 2.32
CA ILE A 47 9.31 9.47 1.69
C ILE A 47 9.65 8.39 2.73
N ARG A 48 8.76 7.42 2.91
CA ARG A 48 8.81 6.45 4.02
C ARG A 48 9.01 5.02 3.54
N SER A 49 9.43 4.11 4.43
CA SER A 49 9.57 2.68 4.13
C SER A 49 8.24 1.90 4.06
N GLY A 50 7.09 2.56 4.25
CA GLY A 50 5.78 1.94 4.16
C GLY A 50 4.64 2.97 4.11
N GLY A 51 3.45 2.51 3.73
CA GLY A 51 2.28 3.34 3.44
C GLY A 51 1.53 3.92 4.65
N SER A 52 2.24 4.44 5.67
CA SER A 52 1.67 5.24 6.76
C SER A 52 2.70 6.22 7.34
N THR A 53 2.27 7.12 8.22
CA THR A 53 3.16 8.02 8.97
C THR A 53 4.03 7.33 10.02
N ASP A 54 3.74 6.08 10.35
CA ASP A 54 4.38 5.31 11.43
C ASP A 54 5.68 4.64 10.93
N TYR A 55 5.82 4.49 9.61
CA TYR A 55 7.02 3.96 8.98
C TYR A 55 8.17 5.00 8.96
N PRO A 56 9.43 4.58 9.23
CA PRO A 56 10.60 5.44 9.12
C PRO A 56 10.70 6.22 7.81
N ILE A 57 11.27 7.42 7.88
CA ILE A 57 11.62 8.23 6.71
C ILE A 57 12.90 7.64 6.12
N VAL A 58 12.85 7.28 4.83
CA VAL A 58 14.00 6.74 4.08
C VAL A 58 14.61 7.77 3.13
N ALA A 59 13.81 8.71 2.64
CA ALA A 59 14.25 9.79 1.77
C ALA A 59 13.34 11.03 1.92
N THR A 60 13.67 12.10 1.19
CA THR A 60 12.83 13.29 1.08
C THR A 60 12.85 13.80 -0.35
N GLY A 61 11.71 14.20 -0.90
CA GLY A 61 11.62 14.86 -2.21
C GLY A 61 11.28 16.35 -2.09
N ASN A 62 11.66 17.13 -3.08
CA ASN A 62 11.37 18.55 -3.24
C ASN A 62 10.09 18.78 -4.07
N PRO A 63 9.48 19.98 -3.99
CA PRO A 63 8.40 20.36 -4.89
C PRO A 63 8.84 20.25 -6.35
N GLY A 64 8.06 19.54 -7.18
CA GLY A 64 8.36 19.26 -8.59
C GLY A 64 9.13 17.97 -8.87
N ASP A 65 9.68 17.29 -7.86
CA ASP A 65 10.36 16.00 -8.07
C ASP A 65 9.37 14.94 -8.59
N LEU A 66 9.82 14.14 -9.56
CA LEU A 66 9.04 13.14 -10.28
C LEU A 66 9.57 11.72 -9.97
N PHE A 67 8.69 10.81 -9.58
CA PHE A 67 9.03 9.41 -9.32
C PHE A 67 8.09 8.47 -10.09
N GLN A 68 8.63 7.36 -10.59
CA GLN A 68 7.80 6.30 -11.17
C GLN A 68 7.13 5.49 -10.06
N THR A 69 5.91 5.00 -10.28
CA THR A 69 5.12 4.26 -9.28
C THR A 69 4.58 2.93 -9.82
N THR A 70 4.64 1.91 -8.97
CA THR A 70 3.99 0.59 -9.14
C THR A 70 2.49 0.64 -8.85
N GLY A 71 2.04 1.62 -8.06
CA GLY A 71 0.63 1.87 -7.79
C GLY A 71 0.38 2.51 -6.44
N GLN A 72 -0.91 2.58 -6.09
CA GLN A 72 -1.37 3.12 -4.81
C GLN A 72 -1.82 1.98 -3.89
N GLY A 73 -1.29 1.94 -2.66
CA GLY A 73 -1.75 1.02 -1.63
C GLY A 73 -3.11 1.43 -1.01
N PRO A 74 -3.80 0.52 -0.30
CA PRO A 74 -5.14 0.77 0.26
C PRO A 74 -5.23 1.96 1.23
N THR A 75 -4.10 2.36 1.83
CA THR A 75 -3.99 3.50 2.76
C THR A 75 -3.86 4.86 2.06
N GLY A 76 -3.87 4.88 0.71
CA GLY A 76 -3.74 6.08 -0.09
C GLY A 76 -2.30 6.52 -0.38
N TRP A 77 -1.28 5.75 0.01
CA TRP A 77 0.12 6.03 -0.30
C TRP A 77 0.52 5.37 -1.63
N TYR A 78 1.28 6.10 -2.45
CA TYR A 78 1.92 5.56 -3.65
C TYR A 78 3.25 4.93 -3.28
N GLU A 79 3.48 3.71 -3.77
CA GLU A 79 4.81 3.08 -3.76
C GLU A 79 5.59 3.60 -4.97
N ILE A 80 6.78 4.14 -4.71
CA ILE A 80 7.61 4.85 -5.69
C ILE A 80 9.01 4.27 -5.77
N LEU A 81 9.56 4.27 -6.98
CA LEU A 81 10.94 3.87 -7.25
C LEU A 81 11.88 5.05 -6.96
N LEU A 82 12.88 4.82 -6.11
CA LEU A 82 13.93 5.77 -5.77
C LEU A 82 15.14 5.67 -6.71
N PRO A 83 16.03 6.69 -6.76
CA PRO A 83 17.18 6.70 -7.67
C PRO A 83 18.22 5.60 -7.47
N ASP A 84 18.20 4.92 -6.31
CA ASP A 84 19.03 3.78 -5.95
C ASP A 84 18.37 2.42 -6.28
N ASP A 85 17.31 2.45 -7.10
CA ASP A 85 16.43 1.34 -7.47
C ASP A 85 15.73 0.67 -6.25
N THR A 86 15.66 1.32 -5.09
CA THR A 86 14.84 0.89 -3.93
C THR A 86 13.42 1.46 -3.96
N PHE A 87 12.52 0.92 -3.12
CA PHE A 87 11.15 1.42 -3.01
C PHE A 87 10.93 2.29 -1.77
N GLY A 88 10.20 3.40 -1.95
CA GLY A 88 9.70 4.25 -0.89
C GLY A 88 8.21 4.53 -1.06
N PHE A 89 7.59 5.18 -0.07
CA PHE A 89 6.16 5.50 -0.06
C PHE A 89 5.93 6.99 0.13
N ILE A 90 5.03 7.57 -0.69
CA ILE A 90 4.63 8.98 -0.63
C ILE A 90 3.11 9.14 -0.60
N SER A 91 2.59 10.09 0.19
CA SER A 91 1.15 10.27 0.36
C SER A 91 0.50 10.91 -0.85
N ASN A 92 -0.64 10.38 -1.31
CA ASN A 92 -1.45 10.98 -2.39
C ASN A 92 -1.90 12.42 -2.11
N LYS A 93 -1.91 12.88 -0.86
CA LYS A 93 -2.25 14.26 -0.50
C LYS A 93 -1.19 15.29 -0.88
N MET A 94 0.00 14.84 -1.29
CA MET A 94 1.18 15.68 -1.55
C MET A 94 1.72 15.55 -2.98
N VAL A 95 1.06 14.76 -3.83
CA VAL A 95 1.50 14.46 -5.19
C VAL A 95 0.36 14.54 -6.21
N TYR A 96 0.70 14.79 -7.47
CA TYR A 96 -0.17 14.56 -8.63
C TYR A 96 0.24 13.24 -9.29
N PHE A 97 -0.73 12.39 -9.64
CA PHE A 97 -0.49 11.11 -10.31
C PHE A 97 -0.82 11.19 -11.80
N TYR A 98 0.14 10.88 -12.64
CA TYR A 98 -0.02 10.70 -14.09
C TYR A 98 0.01 9.20 -14.42
N ARG A 99 -1.13 8.66 -14.87
CA ARG A 99 -1.23 7.23 -15.22
C ARG A 99 -0.56 6.94 -16.57
N TYR A 100 0.14 5.81 -16.68
CA TYR A 100 0.57 5.30 -17.98
C TYR A 100 -0.63 4.64 -18.70
N PRO A 101 -0.75 4.78 -20.04
CA PRO A 101 -1.80 4.10 -20.81
C PRO A 101 -1.68 2.57 -20.81
N ASN A 102 -0.45 2.06 -20.68
CA ASN A 102 -0.11 0.64 -20.57
C ASN A 102 0.92 0.47 -19.45
N PRO A 103 0.78 -0.51 -18.54
CA PRO A 103 1.81 -0.81 -17.54
C PRO A 103 3.15 -1.23 -18.17
N ILE A 104 4.26 -0.75 -17.63
CA ILE A 104 5.62 -0.99 -18.14
C ILE A 104 6.33 -2.02 -17.25
N ALA A 105 6.79 -3.13 -17.83
CA ALA A 105 7.53 -4.15 -17.07
C ALA A 105 8.83 -3.57 -16.48
N TYR A 106 9.10 -3.87 -15.21
CA TYR A 106 10.29 -3.42 -14.49
C TYR A 106 11.56 -4.07 -15.10
N GLY A 107 12.54 -3.24 -15.51
CA GLY A 107 13.87 -3.71 -15.96
C GLY A 107 14.21 -3.56 -17.46
N ALA A 108 13.38 -2.94 -18.30
CA ALA A 108 13.71 -2.72 -19.71
C ALA A 108 14.82 -1.66 -19.91
N GLN A 109 16.03 -2.09 -20.33
CA GLN A 109 17.11 -1.20 -20.76
C GLN A 109 17.18 -1.12 -22.29
N TYR A 110 17.30 0.10 -22.82
CA TYR A 110 17.64 0.38 -24.22
C TYR A 110 19.06 0.94 -24.30
N THR A 111 19.67 1.01 -25.50
CA THR A 111 20.98 1.66 -25.68
C THR A 111 20.96 2.59 -26.88
N ILE A 112 21.80 3.63 -26.84
CA ILE A 112 22.04 4.55 -27.96
C ILE A 112 23.54 4.67 -28.26
N PRO A 113 23.94 4.87 -29.53
CA PRO A 113 25.33 5.12 -29.89
C PRO A 113 25.75 6.56 -29.55
N VAL A 114 26.90 6.69 -28.91
CA VAL A 114 27.61 7.95 -28.65
C VAL A 114 28.89 7.95 -29.47
N TYR A 115 29.06 8.96 -30.31
CA TYR A 115 30.18 9.12 -31.23
C TYR A 115 31.13 10.21 -30.74
N TYR A 116 32.41 9.87 -30.64
CA TYR A 116 33.51 10.80 -30.40
C TYR A 116 34.16 11.06 -31.76
N MET A 117 34.18 12.31 -32.22
CA MET A 117 34.58 12.68 -33.57
C MET A 117 35.58 13.85 -33.57
N THR A 118 36.37 14.01 -34.64
CA THR A 118 37.13 15.25 -34.86
C THR A 118 36.22 16.37 -35.39
N ALA A 119 36.65 17.62 -35.29
CA ALA A 119 35.97 18.75 -35.94
C ALA A 119 35.86 18.63 -37.48
N GLN A 120 36.61 17.72 -38.13
CA GLN A 120 36.48 17.40 -39.56
C GLN A 120 35.56 16.19 -39.84
N GLY A 121 34.87 15.65 -38.82
CA GLY A 121 33.92 14.55 -38.97
C GLY A 121 34.53 13.14 -38.96
N GLN A 122 35.80 12.98 -38.60
CA GLN A 122 36.43 11.66 -38.47
C GLN A 122 36.05 11.02 -37.13
N THR A 123 35.44 9.83 -37.13
CA THR A 123 35.15 9.07 -35.91
C THR A 123 36.43 8.60 -35.23
N LEU A 124 36.61 9.01 -33.97
CA LEU A 124 37.66 8.55 -33.07
C LEU A 124 37.21 7.31 -32.28
N LYS A 125 35.96 7.30 -31.79
CA LYS A 125 35.37 6.19 -31.02
C LYS A 125 33.84 6.19 -31.11
N THR A 126 33.22 5.02 -31.00
CA THR A 126 31.78 4.87 -30.75
C THR A 126 31.57 4.01 -29.51
N VAL A 127 30.63 4.39 -28.64
CA VAL A 127 30.26 3.67 -27.41
C VAL A 127 28.73 3.59 -27.31
N ASN A 128 28.17 2.42 -27.01
CA ASN A 128 26.74 2.29 -26.73
C ASN A 128 26.47 2.57 -25.26
N VAL A 129 25.64 3.58 -24.97
CA VAL A 129 25.29 4.01 -23.61
C VAL A 129 23.87 3.55 -23.28
N PRO A 130 23.62 2.94 -22.10
CA PRO A 130 22.29 2.53 -21.68
C PRO A 130 21.40 3.74 -21.36
N VAL A 131 20.13 3.66 -21.73
CA VAL A 131 19.10 4.68 -21.51
C VAL A 131 17.77 4.04 -21.09
N LYS A 132 17.01 4.75 -20.25
CA LYS A 132 15.66 4.36 -19.79
C LYS A 132 14.60 5.16 -20.59
N PRO A 133 13.36 4.68 -20.76
CA PRO A 133 12.26 5.50 -21.28
C PRO A 133 12.10 6.80 -20.48
N GLY A 134 11.80 7.92 -21.16
CA GLY A 134 11.82 9.27 -20.58
C GLY A 134 13.05 10.10 -20.99
N GLN A 135 13.36 11.15 -20.23
CA GLN A 135 14.49 12.04 -20.53
C GLN A 135 15.78 11.54 -19.85
N ASN A 136 16.85 11.42 -20.63
CA ASN A 136 18.17 10.96 -20.22
C ASN A 136 19.20 12.09 -20.44
N VAL A 137 20.30 12.07 -19.69
CA VAL A 137 21.43 13.00 -19.87
C VAL A 137 22.69 12.20 -20.20
N ILE A 138 23.27 12.46 -21.37
CA ILE A 138 24.49 11.83 -21.86
C ILE A 138 25.63 12.82 -21.72
N THR A 139 26.75 12.43 -21.12
CA THR A 139 27.91 13.31 -20.85
C THR A 139 29.18 12.75 -21.48
N ALA A 140 30.03 13.62 -22.01
CA ALA A 140 31.27 13.25 -22.70
C ALA A 140 32.32 12.71 -21.72
N ASP A 141 32.84 11.52 -22.01
CA ASP A 141 33.95 10.90 -21.30
C ASP A 141 35.26 11.05 -22.10
N ASP A 142 36.10 12.01 -21.68
CA ASP A 142 37.36 12.32 -22.36
C ASP A 142 38.36 11.13 -22.34
N SER A 143 38.18 10.14 -21.44
CA SER A 143 39.05 8.96 -21.38
C SER A 143 38.88 8.02 -22.58
N GLN A 144 37.77 8.16 -23.32
CA GLN A 144 37.50 7.38 -24.54
C GLN A 144 38.37 7.79 -25.73
N VAL A 145 39.00 8.98 -25.69
CA VAL A 145 39.84 9.54 -26.77
C VAL A 145 41.14 10.20 -26.27
N PRO A 146 42.08 9.43 -25.67
CA PRO A 146 43.34 9.99 -25.15
C PRO A 146 44.17 10.70 -26.23
N GLY A 147 44.78 11.84 -25.86
CA GLY A 147 45.56 12.68 -26.79
C GLY A 147 44.73 13.71 -27.56
N TYR A 148 43.43 13.82 -27.28
CA TYR A 148 42.52 14.82 -27.84
C TYR A 148 41.84 15.64 -26.73
N ARG A 149 41.37 16.85 -27.05
CA ARG A 149 40.58 17.72 -26.16
C ARG A 149 39.19 18.00 -26.73
N LEU A 150 38.16 18.02 -25.88
CA LEU A 150 36.76 18.28 -26.23
C LEU A 150 36.57 19.73 -26.72
N THR A 151 35.81 19.91 -27.81
CA THR A 151 35.46 21.21 -28.41
C THR A 151 33.96 21.46 -28.53
N SER A 152 33.11 20.44 -28.33
CA SER A 152 31.64 20.58 -28.25
C SER A 152 31.12 20.78 -26.82
N THR A 153 29.80 20.97 -26.67
CA THR A 153 29.13 20.90 -25.36
C THR A 153 29.36 19.55 -24.68
N ARG A 154 29.51 19.56 -23.35
CA ARG A 154 29.89 18.37 -22.56
C ARG A 154 28.72 17.42 -22.23
N SER A 155 27.48 17.87 -22.30
CA SER A 155 26.29 17.03 -22.05
C SER A 155 25.17 17.29 -23.08
N VAL A 156 24.37 16.27 -23.36
CA VAL A 156 23.26 16.27 -24.32
C VAL A 156 22.05 15.54 -23.72
N TYR A 157 20.85 16.11 -23.89
CA TYR A 157 19.59 15.47 -23.47
C TYR A 157 19.06 14.53 -24.56
N VAL A 158 18.56 13.36 -24.16
CA VAL A 158 17.95 12.38 -25.06
C VAL A 158 16.60 11.93 -24.51
N SER A 159 15.53 12.11 -25.28
CA SER A 159 14.21 11.61 -24.95
C SER A 159 14.00 10.23 -25.57
N VAL A 160 13.55 9.25 -24.79
CA VAL A 160 13.32 7.87 -25.25
C VAL A 160 11.86 7.51 -25.05
N ASP A 161 11.18 7.05 -26.11
CA ASP A 161 9.77 6.64 -26.01
C ASP A 161 9.60 5.23 -25.41
N ALA A 162 8.35 4.83 -25.18
CA ALA A 162 8.00 3.54 -24.61
C ALA A 162 8.33 2.32 -25.51
N ALA A 163 8.78 2.53 -26.75
CA ALA A 163 9.28 1.50 -27.65
C ALA A 163 10.82 1.48 -27.73
N GLY A 164 11.51 2.32 -26.96
CA GLY A 164 12.98 2.45 -26.98
C GLY A 164 13.52 3.38 -28.07
N LYS A 165 12.66 4.14 -28.76
CA LYS A 165 13.11 5.04 -29.83
C LYS A 165 13.60 6.35 -29.21
N ALA A 166 14.90 6.59 -29.34
CA ALA A 166 15.57 7.77 -28.84
C ALA A 166 15.50 8.96 -29.83
N VAL A 167 15.37 10.17 -29.29
CA VAL A 167 15.44 11.46 -29.97
C VAL A 167 16.37 12.40 -29.18
N PRO A 168 17.56 12.75 -29.71
CA PRO A 168 18.18 12.20 -30.93
C PRO A 168 18.48 10.70 -30.79
N ASN A 169 18.55 9.97 -31.91
CA ASN A 169 18.82 8.52 -31.93
C ASN A 169 20.31 8.15 -31.76
N GLY A 170 21.14 9.14 -31.41
CA GLY A 170 22.57 9.03 -31.10
C GLY A 170 23.11 10.40 -30.69
N VAL A 171 24.26 10.43 -30.03
CA VAL A 171 24.90 11.67 -29.52
C VAL A 171 26.29 11.83 -30.12
N ILE A 172 26.72 13.05 -30.44
CA ILE A 172 28.06 13.33 -31.00
C ILE A 172 28.80 14.32 -30.10
N PHE A 173 30.06 14.04 -29.81
CA PHE A 173 31.00 14.94 -29.14
C PHE A 173 32.23 15.18 -30.04
N ASN A 174 32.60 16.45 -30.24
CA ASN A 174 33.69 16.85 -31.13
C ASN A 174 34.98 17.13 -30.35
N TYR A 175 36.12 16.78 -30.93
CA TYR A 175 37.45 16.81 -30.33
C TYR A 175 38.54 17.31 -31.31
N GLU A 176 39.69 17.73 -30.79
CA GLU A 176 40.89 18.10 -31.57
C GLU A 176 42.19 17.59 -30.90
N GLN A 177 43.25 17.36 -31.69
CA GLN A 177 44.47 16.68 -31.25
C GLN A 177 45.40 17.60 -30.42
N ALA A 178 45.95 17.09 -29.31
CA ALA A 178 46.93 17.78 -28.48
C ALA A 178 48.37 17.41 -28.90
N TYR A 179 49.26 18.41 -29.03
CA TYR A 179 50.63 18.24 -29.55
C TYR A 179 51.66 18.07 -28.43
N VAL A 180 52.74 17.30 -28.68
CA VAL A 180 53.86 17.05 -27.75
C VAL A 180 55.19 17.17 -28.51
N GLN A 181 56.23 17.74 -27.87
CA GLN A 181 57.50 18.13 -28.53
C GLN A 181 58.71 17.30 -28.03
N PRO A 182 59.62 16.82 -28.91
CA PRO A 182 60.92 16.23 -28.56
C PRO A 182 62.16 17.06 -29.01
N THR A 183 63.35 16.71 -28.49
CA THR A 183 64.62 17.50 -28.58
C THR A 183 65.88 16.61 -28.63
N VAL A 184 67.10 17.01 -29.07
CA VAL A 184 67.68 18.10 -29.92
C VAL A 184 69.13 17.65 -30.26
N ALA A 185 69.65 17.88 -31.47
CA ALA A 185 71.08 17.73 -31.83
C ALA A 185 71.42 18.48 -33.15
N PRO A 186 72.71 18.60 -33.54
CA PRO A 186 73.72 19.54 -33.01
C PRO A 186 73.57 20.97 -33.59
N VAL A 187 74.24 21.97 -32.99
CA VAL A 187 74.07 23.39 -33.36
C VAL A 187 74.95 23.79 -34.56
N VAL A 188 74.33 23.92 -35.73
CA VAL A 188 74.88 24.68 -36.88
C VAL A 188 74.47 26.15 -36.74
N THR A 189 75.37 27.09 -37.06
CA THR A 189 75.08 28.55 -36.97
C THR A 189 75.47 29.28 -38.25
N GLY A 190 74.67 30.27 -38.64
CA GLY A 190 74.93 31.18 -39.76
C GLY A 190 74.85 32.65 -39.31
N THR A 191 75.47 33.58 -40.04
CA THR A 191 75.49 35.01 -39.67
C THR A 191 74.80 35.86 -40.73
N VAL A 192 73.88 36.73 -40.30
CA VAL A 192 73.15 37.68 -41.16
C VAL A 192 73.64 39.11 -40.90
N ARG A 193 73.60 39.96 -41.93
CA ARG A 193 73.88 41.40 -41.78
C ARG A 193 72.58 42.18 -41.61
N VAL A 194 72.53 43.10 -40.65
CA VAL A 194 71.36 43.95 -40.38
C VAL A 194 71.71 45.40 -40.67
N PHE A 195 70.88 46.09 -41.45
CA PHE A 195 70.98 47.52 -41.73
C PHE A 195 69.80 48.27 -41.14
N TYR A 196 70.10 49.43 -40.57
CA TYR A 196 69.13 50.44 -40.18
C TYR A 196 69.25 51.59 -41.17
N LYS A 197 68.21 51.81 -41.97
CA LYS A 197 68.20 52.77 -43.09
C LYS A 197 67.13 53.83 -42.88
N ASP A 198 67.36 55.03 -43.38
CA ASP A 198 66.29 56.03 -43.45
C ASP A 198 65.31 55.76 -44.61
N ILE A 199 64.26 56.59 -44.70
CA ILE A 199 63.26 56.53 -45.78
C ILE A 199 63.81 56.87 -47.18
N TYR A 200 65.06 57.35 -47.28
CA TYR A 200 65.78 57.58 -48.53
C TYR A 200 66.77 56.45 -48.84
N ASN A 201 66.69 55.33 -48.10
CA ASN A 201 67.50 54.13 -48.23
C ASN A 201 68.98 54.30 -47.87
N GLN A 202 69.34 55.41 -47.20
CA GLN A 202 70.70 55.66 -46.70
C GLN A 202 70.93 54.88 -45.40
N VAL A 203 72.06 54.17 -45.28
CA VAL A 203 72.41 53.41 -44.07
C VAL A 203 72.83 54.36 -42.95
N ILE A 204 72.09 54.31 -41.84
CA ILE A 204 72.34 55.08 -40.62
C ILE A 204 73.14 54.25 -39.60
N ALA A 205 72.88 52.95 -39.51
CA ALA A 205 73.67 52.00 -38.72
C ALA A 205 73.66 50.60 -39.35
N SER A 206 74.61 49.74 -39.00
CA SER A 206 74.59 48.31 -39.39
C SER A 206 75.30 47.42 -38.38
N GLU A 207 74.92 46.15 -38.32
CA GLU A 207 75.54 45.13 -37.46
C GLU A 207 75.54 43.74 -38.14
N TYR A 208 76.24 42.79 -37.55
CA TYR A 208 76.17 41.37 -37.90
C TYR A 208 75.58 40.59 -36.72
N ARG A 209 74.72 39.60 -37.01
CA ARG A 209 74.07 38.78 -35.99
C ARG A 209 74.18 37.31 -36.34
N THR A 210 74.78 36.53 -35.44
CA THR A 210 74.87 35.07 -35.56
C THR A 210 73.59 34.42 -35.04
N LEU A 211 73.10 33.43 -35.78
CA LEU A 211 71.82 32.76 -35.60
C LEU A 211 72.04 31.24 -35.66
N ASN A 212 71.22 30.49 -34.93
CA ASN A 212 71.23 29.03 -34.96
C ASN A 212 70.39 28.52 -36.15
N VAL A 213 70.67 27.30 -36.60
CA VAL A 213 69.90 26.56 -37.62
C VAL A 213 68.40 26.57 -37.33
N GLY A 214 67.61 26.80 -38.38
CA GLY A 214 66.17 27.01 -38.33
C GLY A 214 65.76 28.45 -38.65
N ALA A 215 64.44 28.71 -38.62
CA ALA A 215 63.88 30.03 -38.79
C ALA A 215 63.94 30.81 -37.46
N GLN A 216 64.65 31.94 -37.44
CA GLN A 216 64.81 32.80 -36.27
C GLN A 216 64.35 34.23 -36.56
N LEU A 217 63.72 34.86 -35.57
CA LEU A 217 63.19 36.21 -35.69
C LEU A 217 64.25 37.24 -35.28
N VAL A 218 64.86 37.89 -36.26
CA VAL A 218 65.83 38.98 -36.06
C VAL A 218 65.06 40.24 -35.74
N LYS A 219 65.14 40.73 -34.49
CA LYS A 219 64.54 42.00 -34.08
C LYS A 219 65.50 43.17 -34.24
N ALA A 220 64.97 44.30 -34.66
CA ALA A 220 65.70 45.56 -34.75
C ALA A 220 66.15 46.03 -33.35
N ASP A 221 67.44 46.35 -33.20
CA ASP A 221 68.03 46.82 -31.93
C ASP A 221 68.08 48.34 -31.89
N ILE A 222 67.14 48.93 -31.14
CA ILE A 222 66.99 50.38 -30.98
C ILE A 222 68.21 50.99 -30.26
N SER A 223 68.99 50.21 -29.48
CA SER A 223 70.18 50.73 -28.80
C SER A 223 71.32 51.08 -29.75
N ARG A 224 71.26 50.62 -31.00
CA ARG A 224 72.23 50.94 -32.06
C ARG A 224 71.90 52.25 -32.81
N LEU A 225 70.79 52.90 -32.48
CA LEU A 225 70.28 54.05 -33.22
C LEU A 225 70.62 55.39 -32.53
N PRO A 226 70.88 56.48 -33.30
CA PRO A 226 71.07 57.81 -32.73
C PRO A 226 69.83 58.30 -31.95
N GLN A 227 70.06 59.02 -30.85
CA GLN A 227 68.99 59.53 -29.99
C GLN A 227 68.02 60.45 -30.78
N GLY A 228 66.71 60.19 -30.70
CA GLY A 228 65.69 60.92 -31.47
C GLY A 228 65.29 60.27 -32.81
N THR A 229 65.80 59.07 -33.12
CA THR A 229 65.30 58.23 -34.22
C THR A 229 64.36 57.13 -33.72
N TYR A 230 63.42 56.71 -34.59
CA TYR A 230 62.43 55.68 -34.32
C TYR A 230 62.33 54.72 -35.50
N ILE A 231 62.06 53.44 -35.25
CA ILE A 231 61.78 52.45 -36.31
C ILE A 231 60.33 52.64 -36.77
N THR A 232 60.14 52.80 -38.07
CA THR A 232 58.82 53.05 -38.70
C THR A 232 58.40 51.99 -39.70
N GLY A 233 59.31 51.09 -40.08
CA GLY A 233 58.99 49.87 -40.84
C GLY A 233 58.65 48.69 -39.92
N ALA A 234 58.72 47.48 -40.48
CA ALA A 234 58.71 46.26 -39.68
C ALA A 234 59.85 46.31 -38.64
N SER A 235 59.56 45.94 -37.39
CA SER A 235 60.54 45.92 -36.28
C SER A 235 61.32 44.61 -36.17
N ASP A 236 60.95 43.61 -36.95
CA ASP A 236 61.58 42.30 -37.00
C ASP A 236 61.45 41.64 -38.38
N ALA A 237 62.31 40.65 -38.64
CA ALA A 237 62.33 39.88 -39.87
C ALA A 237 62.69 38.42 -39.56
N VAL A 238 62.02 37.47 -40.21
CA VAL A 238 62.38 36.05 -40.11
C VAL A 238 63.57 35.79 -41.02
N VAL A 239 64.65 35.27 -40.45
CA VAL A 239 65.85 34.82 -41.15
C VAL A 239 66.00 33.33 -40.90
N VAL A 240 66.17 32.57 -41.98
CA VAL A 240 66.35 31.11 -41.92
C VAL A 240 67.82 30.80 -42.11
N VAL A 241 68.42 30.12 -41.13
CA VAL A 241 69.72 29.46 -41.28
C VAL A 241 69.45 28.01 -41.63
N ASN A 242 69.90 27.55 -42.80
CA ASN A 242 69.75 26.17 -43.22
C ASN A 242 70.78 25.26 -42.53
N SER A 243 70.57 23.95 -42.60
CA SER A 243 71.44 22.95 -41.95
C SER A 243 72.86 22.85 -42.55
N ASP A 244 73.11 23.51 -43.68
CA ASP A 244 74.44 23.68 -44.30
C ASP A 244 75.15 24.99 -43.87
N GLY A 245 74.50 25.83 -43.05
CA GLY A 245 75.00 27.13 -42.60
C GLY A 245 74.65 28.31 -43.52
N SER A 246 73.99 28.08 -44.67
CA SER A 246 73.51 29.16 -45.54
C SER A 246 72.37 29.97 -44.89
N VAL A 247 72.28 31.27 -45.21
CA VAL A 247 71.39 32.22 -44.51
C VAL A 247 70.51 32.98 -45.50
N THR A 248 69.19 32.91 -45.31
CA THR A 248 68.20 33.54 -46.19
C THR A 248 67.15 34.34 -45.40
N PRO A 249 66.95 35.65 -45.67
CA PRO A 249 67.81 36.49 -46.51
C PRO A 249 69.18 36.72 -45.85
N MET A 250 70.23 36.91 -46.66
CA MET A 250 71.58 37.15 -46.15
C MET A 250 71.76 38.55 -45.53
N GLU A 251 70.83 39.48 -45.83
CA GLU A 251 70.76 40.81 -45.25
C GLU A 251 69.31 41.20 -44.87
N VAL A 252 69.15 41.91 -43.74
CA VAL A 252 67.87 42.43 -43.24
C VAL A 252 67.94 43.96 -43.17
N ASN A 253 66.85 44.65 -43.55
CA ASN A 253 66.77 46.11 -43.54
C ASN A 253 65.60 46.59 -42.66
N PHE A 254 65.88 47.48 -41.72
CA PHE A 254 64.89 48.15 -40.88
C PHE A 254 64.87 49.65 -41.19
N ILE A 255 63.67 50.20 -41.43
CA ILE A 255 63.51 51.62 -41.80
C ILE A 255 63.26 52.47 -40.56
N ILE A 256 63.99 53.57 -40.44
CA ILE A 256 63.92 54.52 -39.32
C ILE A 256 63.61 55.95 -39.81
N THR A 257 63.07 56.79 -38.93
CA THR A 257 62.88 58.24 -39.15
C THR A 257 63.32 59.07 -37.95
N THR A 258 63.66 60.33 -38.20
CA THR A 258 63.81 61.39 -37.18
C THR A 258 62.50 62.17 -37.05
N ALA A 259 62.04 62.42 -35.84
CA ALA A 259 60.80 63.18 -35.62
C ALA A 259 61.06 64.70 -35.63
N THR A 260 60.29 65.44 -36.42
CA THR A 260 60.04 66.88 -36.20
C THR A 260 58.55 67.09 -35.88
N PRO A 261 58.18 68.00 -34.96
CA PRO A 261 56.84 68.04 -34.42
C PRO A 261 55.82 68.70 -35.37
N GLN A 262 54.74 67.98 -35.69
CA GLN A 262 53.51 68.57 -36.26
C GLN A 262 52.24 68.01 -35.59
N THR A 263 51.17 68.77 -35.73
CA THR A 263 49.86 68.72 -35.06
C THR A 263 49.11 67.37 -35.11
N PRO A 264 48.23 67.10 -34.12
CA PRO A 264 47.58 65.79 -33.96
C PRO A 264 46.53 65.48 -35.04
N PRO A 265 46.49 64.26 -35.60
CA PRO A 265 45.48 63.83 -36.57
C PRO A 265 44.14 63.40 -35.92
N PRO A 266 43.04 63.30 -36.68
CA PRO A 266 41.71 62.96 -36.15
C PRO A 266 41.60 61.54 -35.58
N ALA A 267 40.74 61.36 -34.57
CA ALA A 267 40.59 60.09 -33.84
C ALA A 267 39.66 59.05 -34.50
N THR A 268 39.00 59.36 -35.63
CA THR A 268 38.08 58.46 -36.35
C THR A 268 38.22 58.59 -37.86
N PHE A 269 38.03 57.48 -38.56
CA PHE A 269 37.95 57.38 -40.03
C PHE A 269 36.54 56.97 -40.46
N SER A 270 36.20 57.08 -41.74
CA SER A 270 34.88 56.69 -42.27
C SER A 270 34.95 55.57 -43.30
N VAL A 271 34.17 54.50 -43.13
CA VAL A 271 33.94 53.47 -44.16
C VAL A 271 32.59 53.71 -44.85
N PRO A 272 32.50 53.63 -46.19
CA PRO A 272 31.22 53.65 -46.91
C PRO A 272 30.35 52.44 -46.57
N VAL A 273 29.05 52.65 -46.43
CA VAL A 273 28.05 51.59 -46.17
C VAL A 273 26.92 51.70 -47.20
N SER A 274 26.71 50.64 -47.97
CA SER A 274 25.76 50.58 -49.09
C SER A 274 24.63 49.59 -48.79
N TYR A 275 23.41 50.10 -48.68
CA TYR A 275 22.19 49.31 -48.56
C TYR A 275 21.66 49.02 -49.96
N ARG A 276 21.45 47.74 -50.30
CA ARG A 276 21.10 47.29 -51.65
C ARG A 276 19.95 46.29 -51.67
N ASP A 277 19.27 46.18 -52.81
CA ASP A 277 18.31 45.11 -53.04
C ASP A 277 18.98 43.80 -53.53
N GLU A 278 18.23 42.70 -53.60
CA GLU A 278 18.72 41.41 -54.12
C GLU A 278 19.15 41.46 -55.61
N ALA A 279 18.77 42.50 -56.36
CA ALA A 279 19.22 42.74 -57.74
C ALA A 279 20.50 43.61 -57.82
N GLY A 280 21.01 44.08 -56.67
CA GLY A 280 22.22 44.88 -56.56
C GLY A 280 22.02 46.39 -56.72
N ASN A 281 20.77 46.86 -56.90
CA ASN A 281 20.46 48.29 -56.96
C ASN A 281 20.69 48.94 -55.58
N VAL A 282 21.14 50.19 -55.57
CA VAL A 282 21.35 50.93 -54.32
C VAL A 282 20.01 51.45 -53.80
N LEU A 283 19.63 51.01 -52.59
CA LEU A 283 18.50 51.55 -51.83
C LEU A 283 18.92 52.83 -51.11
N ARG A 284 20.11 52.83 -50.48
CA ARG A 284 20.70 54.00 -49.82
C ARG A 284 22.20 53.82 -49.61
N ASN A 285 22.97 54.90 -49.67
CA ASN A 285 24.36 54.92 -49.22
C ASN A 285 24.49 55.81 -47.97
N THR A 286 25.37 55.41 -47.06
CA THR A 286 25.70 56.10 -45.80
C THR A 286 27.20 55.90 -45.50
N THR A 287 27.70 56.40 -44.38
CA THR A 287 29.05 56.13 -43.87
C THR A 287 28.99 55.72 -42.41
N ALA A 288 29.88 54.83 -41.99
CA ALA A 288 30.07 54.46 -40.59
C ALA A 288 31.43 54.99 -40.11
N GLN A 289 31.47 55.54 -38.90
CA GLN A 289 32.73 55.95 -38.26
C GLN A 289 33.41 54.72 -37.66
N VAL A 290 34.71 54.57 -37.91
CA VAL A 290 35.55 53.47 -37.46
C VAL A 290 36.82 54.02 -36.83
N MET A 291 37.28 53.38 -35.75
CA MET A 291 38.56 53.70 -35.11
C MET A 291 39.66 52.81 -35.72
N PRO A 292 40.94 53.23 -35.72
CA PRO A 292 42.04 52.34 -36.08
C PRO A 292 42.01 51.05 -35.25
N GLY A 293 42.19 49.90 -35.91
CA GLY A 293 41.88 48.57 -35.38
C GLY A 293 40.58 48.00 -35.95
N TYR A 294 39.93 47.09 -35.22
CA TYR A 294 38.69 46.45 -35.65
C TYR A 294 37.45 47.16 -35.08
N THR A 295 36.54 47.58 -35.96
CA THR A 295 35.23 48.14 -35.60
C THR A 295 34.12 47.31 -36.24
N THR A 296 33.04 47.01 -35.51
CA THR A 296 31.86 46.33 -36.08
C THR A 296 30.86 47.36 -36.60
N VAL A 297 30.49 47.23 -37.88
CA VAL A 297 29.42 48.02 -38.52
C VAL A 297 28.16 47.16 -38.58
N THR A 298 27.04 47.67 -38.06
CA THR A 298 25.75 46.96 -38.01
C THR A 298 24.74 47.59 -38.95
N ALA A 299 23.90 46.76 -39.57
CA ALA A 299 22.83 47.21 -40.46
C ALA A 299 21.72 47.91 -39.67
N ASP A 300 21.44 49.16 -40.05
CA ASP A 300 20.33 49.96 -39.54
C ASP A 300 19.18 49.97 -40.56
N ASP A 301 18.10 49.27 -40.22
CA ASP A 301 16.93 49.08 -41.08
C ASP A 301 16.17 50.40 -41.36
N ALA A 302 16.43 51.49 -40.61
CA ALA A 302 15.90 52.82 -40.93
C ALA A 302 16.49 53.44 -42.21
N ASN A 303 17.55 52.83 -42.77
CA ASN A 303 18.16 53.28 -44.02
C ASN A 303 17.54 52.64 -45.27
N VAL A 304 16.56 51.74 -45.14
CA VAL A 304 15.83 51.13 -46.27
C VAL A 304 14.35 51.48 -46.26
N PRO A 305 13.64 51.37 -47.40
CA PRO A 305 12.18 51.48 -47.44
C PRO A 305 11.47 50.56 -46.44
N SER A 306 10.46 51.11 -45.75
CA SER A 306 9.71 50.43 -44.69
C SER A 306 9.18 49.06 -45.13
N GLY A 307 9.46 48.04 -44.33
CA GLY A 307 9.01 46.66 -44.55
C GLY A 307 9.98 45.77 -45.34
N MET A 308 11.09 46.31 -45.86
CA MET A 308 12.15 45.48 -46.43
C MET A 308 12.83 44.62 -45.37
N ALA A 309 13.20 43.38 -45.74
CA ALA A 309 13.84 42.42 -44.85
C ALA A 309 15.32 42.22 -45.23
N LEU A 310 16.22 42.37 -44.27
CA LEU A 310 17.65 42.10 -44.42
C LEU A 310 17.88 40.62 -44.79
N THR A 311 18.67 40.36 -45.83
CA THR A 311 19.06 39.02 -46.29
C THR A 311 20.55 38.73 -46.15
N SER A 312 21.41 39.75 -46.03
CA SER A 312 22.83 39.60 -45.68
C SER A 312 23.05 39.47 -44.17
N ALA A 313 24.30 39.24 -43.75
CA ALA A 313 24.68 39.34 -42.33
C ALA A 313 24.35 40.74 -41.76
N ARG A 314 23.84 40.80 -40.52
CA ARG A 314 23.45 42.05 -39.85
C ARG A 314 24.63 42.86 -39.31
N SER A 315 25.80 42.26 -39.15
CA SER A 315 27.01 42.96 -38.71
C SER A 315 28.21 42.51 -39.53
N VAL A 316 29.06 43.45 -39.90
CA VAL A 316 30.29 43.26 -40.67
C VAL A 316 31.44 43.89 -39.88
N VAL A 317 32.50 43.12 -39.64
CA VAL A 317 33.71 43.62 -39.00
C VAL A 317 34.57 44.32 -40.05
N VAL A 318 34.98 45.56 -39.75
CA VAL A 318 35.85 46.40 -40.58
C VAL A 318 37.15 46.65 -39.83
N TYR A 319 38.28 46.36 -40.46
CA TYR A 319 39.58 46.79 -40.00
C TYR A 319 39.92 48.16 -40.59
N ALA A 320 40.39 49.11 -39.79
CA ALA A 320 40.92 50.40 -40.23
C ALA A 320 42.40 50.55 -39.83
N SER A 321 43.26 50.98 -40.76
CA SER A 321 44.65 51.30 -40.44
C SER A 321 44.77 52.64 -39.73
N ASN A 322 45.93 52.88 -39.09
CA ASN A 322 46.28 54.20 -38.52
C ASN A 322 46.39 55.33 -39.56
N GLN A 323 46.22 55.02 -40.86
CA GLN A 323 46.16 55.97 -41.97
C GLN A 323 44.79 56.00 -42.67
N GLY A 324 43.76 55.38 -42.09
CA GLY A 324 42.38 55.44 -42.57
C GLY A 324 42.02 54.51 -43.72
N VAL A 325 42.89 53.57 -44.09
CA VAL A 325 42.58 52.53 -45.08
C VAL A 325 41.72 51.45 -44.42
N THR A 326 40.55 51.16 -45.00
CA THR A 326 39.58 50.21 -44.43
C THR A 326 39.46 48.91 -45.23
N PHE A 327 39.29 47.78 -44.54
CA PHE A 327 39.00 46.48 -45.14
C PHE A 327 37.80 45.81 -44.43
N PRO A 328 36.71 45.46 -45.15
CA PRO A 328 36.47 45.79 -46.56
C PRO A 328 36.38 47.31 -46.78
N SER A 329 36.72 47.77 -47.99
CA SER A 329 36.69 49.21 -48.35
C SER A 329 35.28 49.77 -48.53
N THR A 330 34.25 48.92 -48.46
CA THR A 330 32.83 49.28 -48.39
C THR A 330 32.08 48.13 -47.72
N VAL A 331 31.20 48.44 -46.77
CA VAL A 331 30.25 47.48 -46.19
C VAL A 331 28.99 47.45 -47.04
N VAL A 332 28.46 46.27 -47.35
CA VAL A 332 27.22 46.12 -48.13
C VAL A 332 26.21 45.32 -47.31
N PHE A 333 24.99 45.85 -47.19
CA PHE A 333 23.85 45.16 -46.59
C PHE A 333 22.76 44.96 -47.65
N THR A 334 22.37 43.70 -47.87
CA THR A 334 21.38 43.31 -48.88
C THR A 334 20.02 43.09 -48.24
N TYR A 335 18.97 43.60 -48.89
CA TYR A 335 17.58 43.53 -48.44
C TYR A 335 16.66 43.02 -49.56
N LYS A 336 15.52 42.44 -49.20
CA LYS A 336 14.44 42.07 -50.12
C LYS A 336 13.16 42.85 -49.83
N THR A 337 12.37 43.10 -50.87
CA THR A 337 10.99 43.60 -50.74
C THR A 337 10.11 42.58 -50.00
N PRO A 338 9.18 43.02 -49.12
CA PRO A 338 8.22 42.12 -48.50
C PRO A 338 7.20 41.65 -49.53
N VAL A 339 7.00 40.35 -49.63
CA VAL A 339 5.87 39.77 -50.37
C VAL A 339 4.66 39.74 -49.44
N LYS A 340 3.60 40.45 -49.80
CA LYS A 340 2.32 40.50 -49.07
C LYS A 340 1.17 40.16 -50.00
N ALA A 341 0.07 39.68 -49.44
CA ALA A 341 -1.18 39.47 -50.18
C ALA A 341 -2.41 39.84 -49.34
N THR A 342 -3.42 40.37 -50.02
CA THR A 342 -4.75 40.66 -49.45
C THR A 342 -5.66 39.46 -49.62
N ILE A 343 -6.39 39.08 -48.57
CA ILE A 343 -7.52 38.15 -48.66
C ILE A 343 -8.81 38.77 -48.14
N ALA A 344 -9.96 38.24 -48.55
CA ALA A 344 -11.25 38.51 -47.93
C ALA A 344 -11.52 37.53 -46.77
N VAL A 345 -12.18 38.01 -45.72
CA VAL A 345 -12.74 37.16 -44.66
C VAL A 345 -14.22 37.48 -44.54
N VAL A 346 -15.06 36.49 -44.81
CA VAL A 346 -16.52 36.65 -44.95
C VAL A 346 -17.24 35.85 -43.87
N TYR A 347 -18.14 36.51 -43.16
CA TYR A 347 -19.01 35.93 -42.14
C TYR A 347 -20.41 35.90 -42.73
N ARG A 348 -21.04 34.73 -42.85
CA ARG A 348 -22.38 34.58 -43.46
C ARG A 348 -23.28 33.65 -42.65
N ASP A 349 -24.59 33.78 -42.84
CA ASP A 349 -25.56 32.85 -42.25
C ASP A 349 -25.81 31.61 -43.13
N ASN A 350 -26.60 30.69 -42.58
CA ASN A 350 -27.03 29.45 -43.24
C ASN A 350 -27.93 29.64 -44.48
N THR A 351 -28.39 30.86 -44.77
CA THR A 351 -29.06 31.21 -46.04
C THR A 351 -28.10 31.74 -47.10
N GLY A 352 -26.81 31.88 -46.75
CA GLY A 352 -25.77 32.45 -47.61
C GLY A 352 -25.69 33.98 -47.53
N ARG A 353 -26.49 34.63 -46.69
CA ARG A 353 -26.47 36.09 -46.51
C ARG A 353 -25.23 36.50 -45.72
N THR A 354 -24.44 37.43 -46.26
CA THR A 354 -23.32 38.04 -45.55
C THR A 354 -23.80 38.80 -44.32
N LEU A 355 -23.24 38.44 -43.16
CA LEU A 355 -23.40 39.11 -41.87
C LEU A 355 -22.33 40.20 -41.71
N TYR A 356 -21.09 39.90 -42.08
CA TYR A 356 -19.96 40.83 -42.04
C TYR A 356 -18.89 40.43 -43.08
N THR A 357 -18.05 41.38 -43.49
CA THR A 357 -16.88 41.12 -44.34
C THR A 357 -15.75 42.08 -43.98
N GLU A 358 -14.52 41.57 -43.98
CA GLU A 358 -13.29 42.34 -43.78
C GLU A 358 -12.21 41.90 -44.78
N THR A 359 -11.16 42.70 -44.94
CA THR A 359 -9.96 42.30 -45.68
C THR A 359 -8.77 42.17 -44.73
N ARG A 360 -7.90 41.20 -44.97
CA ARG A 360 -6.70 40.93 -44.16
C ARG A 360 -5.47 40.96 -45.07
N GLN A 361 -4.47 41.77 -44.69
CA GLN A 361 -3.13 41.73 -45.27
C GLN A 361 -2.31 40.65 -44.58
N LEU A 362 -1.68 39.78 -45.36
CA LEU A 362 -0.84 38.68 -44.88
C LEU A 362 0.57 38.80 -45.45
N ASP A 363 1.57 38.59 -44.61
CA ASP A 363 2.98 38.50 -45.00
C ASP A 363 3.32 37.11 -45.57
N GLN A 364 4.44 37.03 -46.31
CA GLN A 364 4.96 35.78 -46.88
C GLN A 364 5.08 34.66 -45.83
N GLY A 365 4.44 33.52 -46.07
CA GLY A 365 4.41 32.38 -45.14
C GLY A 365 2.98 31.89 -44.88
N THR A 366 2.79 31.05 -43.86
CA THR A 366 1.47 30.54 -43.46
C THR A 366 0.93 31.33 -42.26
N ALA A 367 -0.25 31.89 -42.41
CA ALA A 367 -0.96 32.65 -41.39
C ALA A 367 -2.29 31.95 -41.02
N THR A 368 -2.64 31.99 -39.74
CA THR A 368 -3.90 31.46 -39.22
C THR A 368 -4.96 32.56 -39.15
N ILE A 369 -6.08 32.37 -39.86
CA ILE A 369 -7.25 33.23 -39.79
C ILE A 369 -8.25 32.58 -38.84
N THR A 370 -8.55 33.26 -37.74
CA THR A 370 -9.51 32.81 -36.73
C THR A 370 -10.79 33.65 -36.79
N ALA A 371 -11.94 32.99 -36.66
CA ALA A 371 -13.25 33.65 -36.62
C ALA A 371 -13.39 34.58 -35.40
N ASP A 372 -13.72 35.84 -35.66
CA ASP A 372 -14.07 36.84 -34.65
C ASP A 372 -15.60 36.91 -34.48
N ASP A 373 -16.14 36.27 -33.44
CA ASP A 373 -17.60 36.23 -33.20
C ASP A 373 -18.18 37.61 -32.89
N SER A 374 -17.36 38.60 -32.49
CA SER A 374 -17.83 39.96 -32.23
C SER A 374 -18.28 40.69 -33.50
N ARG A 375 -17.93 40.14 -34.67
CA ARG A 375 -18.35 40.64 -36.00
C ARG A 375 -19.74 40.17 -36.42
N VAL A 376 -20.32 39.20 -35.72
CA VAL A 376 -21.70 38.77 -35.93
C VAL A 376 -22.57 39.18 -34.74
N GLY A 377 -23.88 39.34 -34.97
CA GLY A 377 -24.80 39.65 -33.87
C GLY A 377 -24.85 38.52 -32.85
N ALA A 378 -25.04 38.84 -31.57
CA ALA A 378 -25.02 37.88 -30.45
C ALA A 378 -26.06 36.73 -30.53
N CYS A 379 -27.00 36.80 -31.47
CA CYS A 379 -27.93 35.73 -31.80
C CYS A 379 -27.38 34.69 -32.81
N TYR A 380 -26.12 34.78 -33.23
CA TYR A 380 -25.49 33.84 -34.18
C TYR A 380 -24.36 33.04 -33.54
N VAL A 381 -24.28 31.74 -33.88
CA VAL A 381 -23.26 30.80 -33.40
C VAL A 381 -22.52 30.21 -34.59
N LEU A 382 -21.18 30.18 -34.52
CA LEU A 382 -20.30 29.64 -35.55
C LEU A 382 -20.58 28.14 -35.79
N GLN A 383 -20.74 27.76 -37.06
CA GLN A 383 -20.98 26.40 -37.53
C GLN A 383 -19.77 25.79 -38.25
N SER A 384 -18.95 26.61 -38.93
CA SER A 384 -17.75 26.13 -39.64
C SER A 384 -16.51 26.09 -38.73
N ARG A 385 -15.35 25.71 -39.28
CA ARG A 385 -14.10 25.61 -38.50
C ARG A 385 -13.66 27.01 -38.01
N ARG A 386 -13.41 27.14 -36.70
CA ARG A 386 -12.96 28.40 -36.08
C ARG A 386 -11.64 28.95 -36.62
N SER A 387 -10.78 28.13 -37.22
CA SER A 387 -9.52 28.60 -37.79
C SER A 387 -9.17 27.95 -39.11
N VAL A 388 -8.67 28.75 -40.05
CA VAL A 388 -8.30 28.38 -41.41
C VAL A 388 -6.87 28.86 -41.66
N GLN A 389 -6.03 28.00 -42.22
CA GLN A 389 -4.66 28.36 -42.60
C GLN A 389 -4.66 28.93 -44.03
N VAL A 390 -3.95 30.04 -44.22
CA VAL A 390 -3.74 30.68 -45.52
C VAL A 390 -2.25 30.86 -45.73
N THR A 391 -1.72 30.38 -46.86
CA THR A 391 -0.30 30.51 -47.21
C THR A 391 -0.11 31.54 -48.31
N VAL A 392 0.73 32.53 -48.07
CA VAL A 392 1.24 33.51 -49.04
C VAL A 392 2.54 32.97 -49.63
N TYR A 393 2.55 32.66 -50.92
CA TYR A 393 3.70 32.08 -51.63
C TYR A 393 4.72 33.16 -52.05
N LYS A 394 5.95 32.75 -52.41
CA LYS A 394 7.06 33.67 -52.77
C LYS A 394 6.76 34.59 -53.96
N ASN A 395 5.83 34.19 -54.83
CA ASN A 395 5.36 34.95 -55.99
C ASN A 395 4.17 35.88 -55.68
N GLY A 396 3.72 35.99 -54.42
CA GLY A 396 2.59 36.83 -54.01
C GLY A 396 1.21 36.22 -54.19
N THR A 397 1.08 35.01 -54.75
CA THR A 397 -0.22 34.30 -54.78
C THR A 397 -0.54 33.69 -53.41
N VAL A 398 -1.82 33.44 -53.14
CA VAL A 398 -2.30 32.83 -51.89
C VAL A 398 -2.95 31.47 -52.12
N SER A 399 -2.94 30.61 -51.09
CA SER A 399 -3.65 29.33 -51.11
C SER A 399 -5.17 29.48 -51.10
N LEU A 400 -5.69 30.61 -50.58
CA LEU A 400 -7.11 30.98 -50.53
C LEU A 400 -7.22 32.50 -50.69
N ASN A 401 -8.00 32.97 -51.67
CA ASN A 401 -8.32 34.40 -51.83
C ASN A 401 -9.40 34.87 -50.83
N GLU A 402 -10.18 33.93 -50.29
CA GLU A 402 -11.30 34.16 -49.39
C GLU A 402 -11.32 33.08 -48.30
N VAL A 403 -11.61 33.50 -47.06
CA VAL A 403 -11.92 32.61 -45.93
C VAL A 403 -13.35 32.86 -45.50
N VAL A 404 -14.18 31.82 -45.45
CA VAL A 404 -15.60 31.93 -45.11
C VAL A 404 -15.90 31.25 -43.76
N PHE A 405 -16.59 31.98 -42.88
CA PHE A 405 -17.12 31.49 -41.63
C PHE A 405 -18.66 31.46 -41.68
N ASP A 406 -19.24 30.26 -41.56
CA ASP A 406 -20.68 30.03 -41.60
C ASP A 406 -21.26 30.08 -40.17
N TYR A 407 -22.38 30.78 -39.99
CA TYR A 407 -23.07 30.96 -38.71
C TYR A 407 -24.56 30.60 -38.81
N ALA A 408 -25.19 30.26 -37.68
CA ALA A 408 -26.64 30.03 -37.60
C ALA A 408 -27.20 30.55 -36.27
N GLN A 409 -28.49 30.88 -36.24
CA GLN A 409 -29.16 31.24 -34.98
C GLN A 409 -29.43 29.98 -34.12
N PRO A 410 -29.28 30.03 -32.79
CA PRO A 410 -29.45 28.87 -31.92
C PRO A 410 -30.93 28.52 -31.78
N VAL A 411 -31.30 27.32 -32.23
CA VAL A 411 -32.66 26.79 -32.08
C VAL A 411 -32.88 26.33 -30.64
N SER A 412 -33.96 26.82 -30.02
CA SER A 412 -34.35 26.45 -28.65
C SER A 412 -35.87 26.31 -28.50
N PHE A 413 -36.29 25.50 -27.52
CA PHE A 413 -37.69 25.23 -27.20
C PHE A 413 -37.93 25.32 -25.69
N ASN A 414 -39.03 25.95 -25.28
CA ASN A 414 -39.42 26.11 -23.88
C ASN A 414 -40.37 25.00 -23.44
N LEU A 415 -39.81 23.89 -22.96
CA LEU A 415 -40.56 22.69 -22.57
C LEU A 415 -41.31 22.89 -21.23
N PRO A 416 -42.64 22.70 -21.18
CA PRO A 416 -43.37 22.56 -19.93
C PRO A 416 -43.11 21.18 -19.30
N VAL A 417 -42.76 21.17 -18.02
CA VAL A 417 -42.59 19.95 -17.20
C VAL A 417 -43.53 20.03 -16.01
N GLU A 418 -44.44 19.07 -15.88
CA GLU A 418 -45.45 19.01 -14.84
C GLU A 418 -45.34 17.77 -13.96
N TYR A 419 -45.64 17.95 -12.68
CA TYR A 419 -45.72 16.92 -11.67
C TYR A 419 -47.19 16.89 -11.22
N ARG A 420 -47.91 15.81 -11.49
CA ARG A 420 -49.35 15.68 -11.20
C ARG A 420 -49.62 14.44 -10.36
N SER A 421 -50.63 14.49 -9.51
CA SER A 421 -51.14 13.28 -8.85
C SER A 421 -52.04 12.46 -9.78
N ASN A 422 -52.25 11.18 -9.47
CA ASN A 422 -53.10 10.26 -10.25
C ASN A 422 -54.56 10.72 -10.39
N ASP A 423 -55.05 11.62 -9.53
CA ASP A 423 -56.36 12.28 -9.60
C ASP A 423 -56.39 13.49 -10.57
N GLY A 424 -55.25 13.82 -11.19
CA GLY A 424 -55.10 14.94 -12.13
C GLY A 424 -54.75 16.28 -11.49
N ARG A 425 -54.64 16.41 -10.17
CA ARG A 425 -54.20 17.66 -9.54
C ARG A 425 -52.74 17.94 -9.86
N THR A 426 -52.40 19.18 -10.25
CA THR A 426 -51.01 19.61 -10.42
C THR A 426 -50.38 19.86 -9.05
N LEU A 427 -49.25 19.19 -8.80
CA LEU A 427 -48.47 19.29 -7.57
C LEU A 427 -47.34 20.33 -7.74
N TYR A 428 -46.72 20.37 -8.91
CA TYR A 428 -45.71 21.36 -9.30
C TYR A 428 -45.63 21.48 -10.83
N SER A 429 -45.21 22.64 -11.34
CA SER A 429 -44.94 22.87 -12.77
C SER A 429 -43.77 23.83 -12.97
N VAL A 430 -42.99 23.60 -14.04
CA VAL A 430 -41.85 24.46 -14.41
C VAL A 430 -41.63 24.42 -15.92
N THR A 431 -41.14 25.53 -16.48
CA THR A 431 -40.69 25.59 -17.88
C THR A 431 -39.16 25.44 -17.94
N ARG A 432 -38.66 24.62 -18.87
CA ARG A 432 -37.23 24.38 -19.08
C ARG A 432 -36.88 24.65 -20.54
N THR A 433 -35.99 25.61 -20.79
CA THR A 433 -35.44 25.86 -22.12
C THR A 433 -34.47 24.74 -22.50
N LEU A 434 -34.62 24.22 -23.72
CA LEU A 434 -33.79 23.18 -24.32
C LEU A 434 -33.22 23.68 -25.66
N SER A 435 -31.96 23.35 -25.96
CA SER A 435 -31.38 23.53 -27.29
C SER A 435 -31.76 22.38 -28.22
N ALA A 436 -31.59 22.56 -29.54
CA ALA A 436 -31.74 21.49 -30.53
C ALA A 436 -30.92 20.22 -30.19
N GLY A 437 -31.51 19.05 -30.42
CA GLY A 437 -30.99 17.74 -30.04
C GLY A 437 -31.88 16.99 -29.06
N THR A 438 -31.48 15.75 -28.71
CA THR A 438 -32.20 14.91 -27.74
C THR A 438 -31.66 15.14 -26.34
N THR A 439 -32.54 15.50 -25.41
CA THR A 439 -32.23 15.75 -24.00
C THR A 439 -33.09 14.90 -23.09
N THR A 440 -32.50 14.30 -22.06
CA THR A 440 -33.25 13.59 -21.02
C THR A 440 -33.80 14.56 -19.97
N ILE A 441 -35.08 14.41 -19.65
CA ILE A 441 -35.78 15.06 -18.55
C ILE A 441 -35.98 14.02 -17.45
N THR A 442 -35.47 14.30 -16.26
CA THR A 442 -35.56 13.42 -15.09
C THR A 442 -36.49 14.05 -14.05
N ALA A 443 -37.36 13.25 -13.44
CA ALA A 443 -38.24 13.70 -12.36
C ALA A 443 -37.43 14.10 -11.11
N ASP A 444 -37.64 15.33 -10.63
CA ASP A 444 -37.11 15.86 -9.37
C ASP A 444 -38.16 15.71 -8.25
N ASP A 445 -38.03 14.63 -7.47
CA ASP A 445 -39.00 14.30 -6.41
C ASP A 445 -39.09 15.39 -5.33
N ASN A 446 -38.05 16.21 -5.14
CA ASN A 446 -38.03 17.31 -4.16
C ASN A 446 -39.01 18.44 -4.52
N ARG A 447 -39.53 18.46 -5.76
CA ARG A 447 -40.58 19.39 -6.19
C ARG A 447 -41.98 18.95 -5.79
N VAL A 448 -42.13 17.71 -5.33
CA VAL A 448 -43.41 17.16 -4.88
C VAL A 448 -43.40 17.09 -3.36
N GLY A 449 -44.49 17.55 -2.72
CA GLY A 449 -44.59 17.57 -1.27
C GLY A 449 -44.41 16.18 -0.64
N SER A 450 -43.93 16.15 0.62
CA SER A 450 -43.71 14.92 1.37
C SER A 450 -44.95 14.02 1.40
N GLY A 451 -44.78 12.73 1.10
CA GLY A 451 -45.86 11.75 1.08
C GLY A 451 -46.37 11.36 -0.30
N TYR A 452 -45.68 11.73 -1.38
CA TYR A 452 -45.98 11.27 -2.74
C TYR A 452 -44.83 10.43 -3.32
N VAL A 453 -45.16 9.40 -4.10
CA VAL A 453 -44.23 8.47 -4.77
C VAL A 453 -44.48 8.49 -6.27
N LEU A 454 -43.41 8.63 -7.06
CA LEU A 454 -43.43 8.62 -8.52
C LEU A 454 -44.00 7.28 -9.06
N GLN A 455 -44.95 7.37 -9.99
CA GLN A 455 -45.64 6.25 -10.64
C GLN A 455 -45.26 6.09 -12.11
N SER A 456 -44.96 7.19 -12.81
CA SER A 456 -44.54 7.17 -14.22
C SER A 456 -43.04 6.94 -14.39
N ASN A 457 -42.59 6.70 -15.63
CA ASN A 457 -41.16 6.66 -15.97
C ASN A 457 -40.41 7.89 -15.42
N ARG A 458 -39.31 7.66 -14.69
CA ARG A 458 -38.48 8.73 -14.11
C ARG A 458 -37.75 9.57 -15.16
N ASN A 459 -37.44 8.98 -16.31
CA ASN A 459 -36.70 9.62 -17.39
C ASN A 459 -37.54 9.65 -18.66
N VAL A 460 -37.67 10.83 -19.27
CA VAL A 460 -38.35 11.04 -20.56
C VAL A 460 -37.35 11.69 -21.52
N GLN A 461 -37.17 11.12 -22.71
CA GLN A 461 -36.37 11.74 -23.77
C GLN A 461 -37.22 12.78 -24.50
N VAL A 462 -36.67 13.97 -24.69
CA VAL A 462 -37.28 15.05 -25.47
C VAL A 462 -36.31 15.45 -26.58
N THR A 463 -36.75 15.36 -27.83
CA THR A 463 -35.96 15.78 -28.99
C THR A 463 -36.48 17.11 -29.50
N VAL A 464 -35.62 18.14 -29.47
CA VAL A 464 -35.86 19.44 -30.10
C VAL A 464 -35.27 19.41 -31.51
N TYR A 465 -36.10 19.66 -32.51
CA TYR A 465 -35.74 19.64 -33.92
C TYR A 465 -35.23 21.01 -34.39
N GLN A 466 -34.49 21.03 -35.50
CA GLN A 466 -33.89 22.25 -36.06
C GLN A 466 -34.90 23.27 -36.60
N ASN A 467 -36.18 22.91 -36.69
CA ASN A 467 -37.30 23.82 -37.01
C ASN A 467 -37.95 24.46 -35.76
N GLY A 468 -37.40 24.21 -34.55
CA GLY A 468 -37.90 24.77 -33.30
C GLY A 468 -39.04 24.00 -32.64
N THR A 469 -39.51 22.88 -33.19
CA THR A 469 -40.50 22.02 -32.51
C THR A 469 -39.81 20.98 -31.61
N ALA A 470 -40.56 20.39 -30.67
CA ALA A 470 -40.07 19.31 -29.81
C ALA A 470 -41.02 18.11 -29.80
N ASN A 471 -40.48 16.92 -29.53
CA ASN A 471 -41.26 15.70 -29.32
C ASN A 471 -40.71 14.92 -28.10
N PRO A 472 -41.54 14.68 -27.06
CA PRO A 472 -42.82 15.33 -26.82
C PRO A 472 -42.64 16.84 -26.58
N ASP A 473 -43.69 17.61 -26.83
CA ASP A 473 -43.73 19.06 -26.60
C ASP A 473 -44.00 19.45 -25.14
N ARG A 474 -44.31 18.46 -24.29
CA ARG A 474 -44.56 18.58 -22.84
C ARG A 474 -44.23 17.27 -22.12
N VAL A 475 -43.71 17.35 -20.90
CA VAL A 475 -43.43 16.19 -20.02
C VAL A 475 -44.33 16.22 -18.79
N VAL A 476 -44.90 15.06 -18.44
CA VAL A 476 -45.71 14.88 -17.23
C VAL A 476 -45.17 13.71 -16.42
N PHE A 477 -44.91 13.94 -15.14
CA PHE A 477 -44.61 12.90 -14.15
C PHE A 477 -45.83 12.69 -13.23
N LEU A 478 -46.26 11.44 -13.08
CA LEU A 478 -47.41 11.06 -12.26
C LEU A 478 -46.96 10.57 -10.88
N TYR A 479 -47.66 10.97 -9.83
CA TYR A 479 -47.38 10.64 -8.43
C TYR A 479 -48.62 10.15 -7.68
N ALA A 480 -48.44 9.32 -6.65
CA ALA A 480 -49.51 8.85 -5.77
C ALA A 480 -49.06 8.86 -4.30
N GLN A 481 -50.00 9.00 -3.37
CA GLN A 481 -49.69 8.80 -1.95
C GLN A 481 -49.56 7.30 -1.64
N PRO A 482 -48.60 6.87 -0.80
CA PRO A 482 -48.41 5.46 -0.48
C PRO A 482 -49.54 4.94 0.41
N VAL A 483 -50.19 3.87 -0.03
CA VAL A 483 -51.28 3.22 0.70
C VAL A 483 -50.70 2.27 1.74
N SER A 484 -51.12 2.42 3.00
CA SER A 484 -50.68 1.58 4.11
C SER A 484 -51.81 1.31 5.11
N ALA A 485 -51.66 0.25 5.90
CA ALA A 485 -52.62 -0.14 6.93
C ALA A 485 -51.90 -0.70 8.16
N THR A 486 -52.54 -0.61 9.33
CA THR A 486 -52.00 -1.14 10.59
C THR A 486 -52.69 -2.45 10.95
N VAL A 487 -51.89 -3.44 11.34
CA VAL A 487 -52.29 -4.79 11.73
C VAL A 487 -52.00 -4.98 13.21
N SER A 488 -52.97 -5.51 13.96
CA SER A 488 -52.77 -5.92 15.36
C SER A 488 -52.21 -7.35 15.41
N ILE A 489 -51.23 -7.59 16.28
CA ILE A 489 -50.63 -8.92 16.52
C ILE A 489 -50.77 -9.22 18.00
N VAL A 490 -51.48 -10.30 18.33
CA VAL A 490 -51.87 -10.66 19.70
C VAL A 490 -51.33 -12.05 20.02
N TYR A 491 -50.63 -12.16 21.15
CA TYR A 491 -50.15 -13.40 21.74
C TYR A 491 -51.02 -13.67 22.96
N LYS A 492 -51.75 -14.78 22.97
CA LYS A 492 -52.66 -15.14 24.07
C LYS A 492 -52.41 -16.55 24.58
N ASP A 493 -52.81 -16.83 25.81
CA ASP A 493 -52.80 -18.22 26.31
C ASP A 493 -54.02 -19.03 25.82
N VAL A 494 -54.01 -20.34 26.06
CA VAL A 494 -55.14 -21.23 25.79
C VAL A 494 -56.42 -20.91 26.57
N GLY A 495 -56.33 -20.10 27.64
CA GLY A 495 -57.48 -19.56 28.37
C GLY A 495 -58.03 -18.26 27.78
N GLY A 496 -57.37 -17.70 26.76
CA GLY A 496 -57.74 -16.44 26.11
C GLY A 496 -57.12 -15.18 26.73
N ASN A 497 -56.29 -15.30 27.76
CA ASN A 497 -55.63 -14.14 28.38
C ASN A 497 -54.56 -13.57 27.45
N ASN A 498 -54.52 -12.23 27.31
CA ASN A 498 -53.48 -11.56 26.53
C ASN A 498 -52.12 -11.68 27.25
N LEU A 499 -51.15 -12.32 26.61
CA LEU A 499 -49.76 -12.42 27.06
C LEU A 499 -48.94 -11.22 26.57
N PHE A 500 -49.15 -10.81 25.31
CA PHE A 500 -48.48 -9.67 24.69
C PHE A 500 -49.24 -9.20 23.44
N SER A 501 -49.25 -7.89 23.18
CA SER A 501 -49.88 -7.33 21.98
C SER A 501 -49.03 -6.21 21.39
N GLU A 502 -48.89 -6.18 20.06
CA GLU A 502 -48.22 -5.11 19.32
C GLU A 502 -48.98 -4.76 18.02
N THR A 503 -48.73 -3.57 17.47
CA THR A 503 -49.28 -3.14 16.18
C THR A 503 -48.16 -2.90 15.19
N ARG A 504 -48.32 -3.33 13.93
CA ARG A 504 -47.34 -3.09 12.85
C ARG A 504 -48.03 -2.49 11.62
N THR A 505 -47.42 -1.47 11.02
CA THR A 505 -47.93 -0.83 9.80
C THR A 505 -47.24 -1.42 8.58
N PHE A 506 -48.04 -1.80 7.57
CA PHE A 506 -47.60 -2.40 6.33
C PHE A 506 -48.08 -1.56 5.13
N GLN A 507 -47.29 -1.51 4.06
CA GLN A 507 -47.70 -0.89 2.80
C GLN A 507 -48.66 -1.82 2.04
N GLN A 508 -49.22 -1.37 0.92
CA GLN A 508 -50.01 -2.24 0.02
C GLN A 508 -49.19 -3.48 -0.40
N GLY A 509 -49.78 -4.68 -0.28
CA GLY A 509 -49.13 -5.95 -0.61
C GLY A 509 -49.53 -7.10 0.31
N THR A 510 -48.94 -8.28 0.11
CA THR A 510 -49.16 -9.47 0.94
C THR A 510 -47.91 -9.79 1.76
N TYR A 511 -48.09 -10.04 3.05
CA TYR A 511 -47.05 -10.25 4.04
C TYR A 511 -47.31 -11.54 4.81
N THR A 512 -46.25 -12.19 5.30
CA THR A 512 -46.35 -13.31 6.24
C THR A 512 -45.90 -12.83 7.61
N ILE A 513 -46.78 -12.93 8.61
CA ILE A 513 -46.48 -12.66 10.01
C ILE A 513 -46.15 -13.99 10.70
N THR A 514 -44.98 -14.07 11.31
CA THR A 514 -44.46 -15.25 12.00
C THR A 514 -44.51 -15.05 13.52
N ALA A 515 -45.00 -16.05 14.25
CA ALA A 515 -45.06 -16.05 15.71
C ALA A 515 -43.65 -15.93 16.32
N ASN A 516 -43.49 -15.02 17.27
CA ASN A 516 -42.26 -14.79 18.03
C ASN A 516 -42.44 -15.36 19.44
N ASP A 517 -41.84 -16.51 19.71
CA ASP A 517 -41.99 -17.21 20.98
C ASP A 517 -41.43 -16.42 22.18
N GLY A 518 -40.50 -15.49 21.93
CA GLY A 518 -40.02 -14.55 22.96
C GLY A 518 -41.03 -13.48 23.40
N ARG A 519 -42.27 -13.53 22.89
CA ARG A 519 -43.42 -12.76 23.40
C ARG A 519 -44.34 -13.55 24.33
N ALA A 520 -44.11 -14.85 24.48
CA ALA A 520 -44.79 -15.68 25.49
C ALA A 520 -43.87 -15.88 26.72
N PRO A 521 -44.43 -16.18 27.92
CA PRO A 521 -43.62 -16.49 29.10
C PRO A 521 -42.76 -17.75 28.90
N THR A 522 -41.63 -17.83 29.60
CA THR A 522 -40.70 -18.98 29.49
C THR A 522 -41.41 -20.31 29.77
N GLY A 523 -41.20 -21.28 28.87
CA GLY A 523 -41.83 -22.61 28.94
C GLY A 523 -43.18 -22.73 28.23
N TYR A 524 -43.78 -21.62 27.79
CA TYR A 524 -44.99 -21.66 26.97
C TYR A 524 -44.69 -22.13 25.54
N VAL A 525 -45.58 -22.94 24.96
CA VAL A 525 -45.42 -23.54 23.63
C VAL A 525 -46.56 -23.10 22.70
N LEU A 526 -46.22 -22.64 21.50
CA LEU A 526 -47.18 -22.22 20.48
C LEU A 526 -48.15 -23.36 20.11
N GLN A 527 -49.44 -23.04 20.09
CA GLN A 527 -50.55 -23.89 19.69
C GLN A 527 -51.11 -23.38 18.35
N GLY A 528 -50.86 -24.12 17.26
CA GLY A 528 -51.37 -23.82 15.93
C GLY A 528 -50.33 -23.26 14.94
N ASN A 529 -50.81 -22.57 13.91
CA ASN A 529 -49.99 -22.13 12.78
C ASN A 529 -49.01 -21.01 13.18
N ARG A 530 -47.71 -21.26 12.98
CA ARG A 530 -46.64 -20.26 13.22
C ARG A 530 -46.66 -19.09 12.23
N ASN A 531 -47.23 -19.27 11.04
CA ASN A 531 -47.23 -18.27 9.97
C ASN A 531 -48.67 -17.94 9.57
N VAL A 532 -49.00 -16.65 9.52
CA VAL A 532 -50.29 -16.13 9.07
C VAL A 532 -50.07 -15.11 7.95
N GLN A 533 -50.76 -15.27 6.82
CA GLN A 533 -50.72 -14.28 5.75
C GLN A 533 -51.67 -13.12 6.03
N VAL A 534 -51.22 -11.90 5.71
CA VAL A 534 -52.00 -10.67 5.78
C VAL A 534 -51.83 -9.89 4.49
N THR A 535 -52.93 -9.46 3.89
CA THR A 535 -52.93 -8.64 2.67
C THR A 535 -53.46 -7.24 2.95
N ILE A 536 -52.72 -6.23 2.49
CA ILE A 536 -53.11 -4.83 2.49
C ILE A 536 -53.57 -4.46 1.08
N SER A 537 -54.85 -4.11 0.93
CA SER A 537 -55.46 -3.74 -0.35
C SER A 537 -55.14 -2.30 -0.79
N SER A 538 -55.42 -1.99 -2.06
CA SER A 538 -55.20 -0.66 -2.67
C SER A 538 -56.01 0.50 -2.05
N ASN A 539 -56.98 0.20 -1.20
CA ASN A 539 -57.75 1.16 -0.41
C ASN A 539 -57.31 1.25 1.07
N GLY A 540 -56.21 0.59 1.47
CA GLY A 540 -55.67 0.67 2.83
C GLY A 540 -56.38 -0.21 3.86
N THR A 541 -57.11 -1.25 3.43
CA THR A 541 -57.70 -2.24 4.36
C THR A 541 -56.74 -3.41 4.58
N ALA A 542 -56.55 -3.83 5.83
CA ALA A 542 -55.81 -5.04 6.18
C ALA A 542 -56.75 -6.25 6.30
N SER A 543 -56.38 -7.38 5.70
CA SER A 543 -57.12 -8.64 5.78
C SER A 543 -56.19 -9.83 6.06
N PRO A 544 -56.29 -10.47 7.25
CA PRO A 544 -57.03 -10.02 8.43
C PRO A 544 -56.40 -8.78 9.07
N GLY A 545 -57.20 -7.94 9.72
CA GLY A 545 -56.71 -6.78 10.48
C GLY A 545 -56.08 -7.12 11.84
N THR A 546 -56.32 -8.34 12.34
CA THR A 546 -55.72 -8.88 13.57
C THR A 546 -55.19 -10.28 13.31
N VAL A 547 -53.97 -10.57 13.80
CA VAL A 547 -53.33 -11.87 13.78
C VAL A 547 -53.15 -12.35 15.22
N GLU A 548 -53.60 -13.56 15.52
CA GLU A 548 -53.54 -14.14 16.86
C GLU A 548 -52.64 -15.39 16.89
N PHE A 549 -51.81 -15.49 17.92
CA PHE A 549 -51.01 -16.68 18.23
C PHE A 549 -51.35 -17.16 19.64
N VAL A 550 -51.74 -18.45 19.77
CA VAL A 550 -52.16 -19.05 21.04
C VAL A 550 -51.01 -19.87 21.63
N TYR A 551 -50.77 -19.80 22.94
CA TYR A 551 -49.70 -20.53 23.63
C TYR A 551 -50.23 -21.31 24.84
N ALA A 552 -49.68 -22.50 25.10
CA ALA A 552 -50.00 -23.32 26.27
C ALA A 552 -48.84 -23.31 27.28
N PRO A 553 -49.10 -23.28 28.61
CA PRO A 553 -48.06 -23.41 29.63
C PRO A 553 -47.43 -24.83 29.63
N PRO A 554 -46.24 -25.00 30.24
CA PRO A 554 -45.62 -26.32 30.38
C PRO A 554 -46.43 -27.23 31.31
N ALA A 555 -46.40 -28.53 31.05
CA ALA A 555 -47.07 -29.53 31.88
C ALA A 555 -46.43 -29.63 33.28
N PRO A 556 -47.22 -29.90 34.35
CA PRO A 556 -46.70 -30.03 35.71
C PRO A 556 -45.76 -31.25 35.86
N PRO A 557 -44.75 -31.20 36.76
CA PRO A 557 -43.83 -32.32 36.96
C PRO A 557 -44.52 -33.58 37.49
N VAL A 558 -44.00 -34.74 37.08
CA VAL A 558 -44.45 -36.06 37.55
C VAL A 558 -43.55 -36.52 38.70
N THR A 559 -44.12 -37.10 39.75
CA THR A 559 -43.38 -37.71 40.86
C THR A 559 -43.73 -39.19 40.96
N VAL A 560 -42.72 -40.04 41.12
CA VAL A 560 -42.86 -41.50 41.23
C VAL A 560 -42.04 -42.04 42.39
N ASN A 561 -42.52 -43.11 43.02
CA ASN A 561 -41.78 -43.81 44.09
C ASN A 561 -40.98 -44.97 43.49
N ILE A 562 -39.67 -44.97 43.67
CA ILE A 562 -38.80 -46.10 43.29
C ILE A 562 -38.37 -46.93 44.52
N PRO A 563 -38.19 -48.25 44.38
CA PRO A 563 -37.63 -49.08 45.45
C PRO A 563 -36.14 -48.82 45.68
N VAL A 564 -35.74 -48.89 46.95
CA VAL A 564 -34.35 -48.85 47.42
C VAL A 564 -34.08 -50.13 48.21
N VAL A 565 -33.15 -50.95 47.74
CA VAL A 565 -32.85 -52.28 48.29
C VAL A 565 -31.47 -52.29 48.92
N TYR A 566 -31.37 -52.84 50.13
CA TYR A 566 -30.14 -53.07 50.87
C TYR A 566 -29.84 -54.56 50.81
N LYS A 567 -28.65 -54.95 50.34
CA LYS A 567 -28.24 -56.35 50.17
C LYS A 567 -26.91 -56.65 50.83
N ASP A 568 -26.63 -57.90 51.16
CA ASP A 568 -25.28 -58.35 51.57
C ASP A 568 -24.37 -58.69 50.38
N GLN A 569 -23.15 -59.16 50.64
CA GLN A 569 -22.19 -59.58 49.60
C GLN A 569 -22.69 -60.74 48.73
N ASP A 570 -23.55 -61.59 49.26
CA ASP A 570 -24.07 -62.81 48.60
C ASP A 570 -25.40 -62.52 47.86
N GLY A 571 -25.92 -61.30 48.00
CA GLY A 571 -27.10 -60.79 47.30
C GLY A 571 -28.41 -60.98 48.05
N ALA A 572 -28.39 -61.48 49.29
CA ALA A 572 -29.57 -61.57 50.13
C ALA A 572 -30.04 -60.17 50.55
N ILE A 573 -31.36 -59.97 50.64
CA ILE A 573 -31.93 -58.65 50.98
C ILE A 573 -31.89 -58.46 52.50
N LEU A 574 -31.11 -57.48 52.93
CA LEU A 574 -31.02 -57.03 54.33
C LEU A 574 -32.22 -56.14 54.70
N HIS A 575 -32.63 -55.26 53.79
CA HIS A 575 -33.78 -54.36 53.96
C HIS A 575 -34.29 -53.83 52.62
N GLN A 576 -35.54 -53.38 52.57
CA GLN A 576 -36.12 -52.74 51.39
C GLN A 576 -37.08 -51.62 51.79
N THR A 577 -36.95 -50.47 51.12
CA THR A 577 -37.81 -49.29 51.29
C THR A 577 -38.09 -48.63 49.93
N SER A 578 -38.69 -47.45 49.90
CA SER A 578 -38.91 -46.66 48.68
C SER A 578 -38.65 -45.17 48.89
N VAL A 579 -38.43 -44.45 47.80
CA VAL A 579 -38.17 -43.00 47.82
C VAL A 579 -38.88 -42.30 46.64
N ALA A 580 -39.47 -41.15 46.91
CA ALA A 580 -40.09 -40.29 45.90
C ALA A 580 -39.04 -39.55 45.08
N VAL A 581 -39.16 -39.59 43.76
CA VAL A 581 -38.29 -38.90 42.80
C VAL A 581 -39.14 -38.16 41.76
N SER A 582 -38.73 -36.94 41.40
CA SER A 582 -39.51 -36.06 40.52
C SER A 582 -38.87 -35.87 39.14
N SER A 583 -39.68 -35.61 38.11
CA SER A 583 -39.24 -35.18 36.77
C SER A 583 -38.86 -33.69 36.71
N ALA A 584 -39.02 -32.93 37.80
CA ALA A 584 -38.64 -31.52 37.87
C ALA A 584 -37.10 -31.31 37.76
N ALA A 585 -36.31 -32.23 38.33
CA ALA A 585 -34.86 -32.22 38.31
C ALA A 585 -34.30 -33.63 38.62
N PRO A 586 -33.02 -33.93 38.29
CA PRO A 586 -32.37 -35.15 38.75
C PRO A 586 -32.30 -35.23 40.28
N ASN A 587 -32.68 -36.38 40.83
CA ASN A 587 -32.75 -36.67 42.26
C ASN A 587 -31.51 -37.48 42.70
N THR A 588 -31.13 -37.41 43.97
CA THR A 588 -30.02 -38.22 44.52
C THR A 588 -30.52 -39.03 45.71
N VAL A 589 -30.40 -40.35 45.62
CA VAL A 589 -30.76 -41.31 46.67
C VAL A 589 -29.50 -41.69 47.43
N THR A 590 -29.50 -41.61 48.76
CA THR A 590 -28.32 -41.88 49.61
C THR A 590 -28.59 -43.10 50.50
N ALA A 591 -27.56 -43.93 50.73
CA ALA A 591 -27.65 -45.12 51.56
C ALA A 591 -27.86 -44.77 53.04
N ASN A 592 -28.96 -45.26 53.62
CA ASN A 592 -29.19 -45.16 55.06
C ASN A 592 -28.58 -46.38 55.78
N ARG A 593 -27.42 -46.18 56.41
CA ARG A 593 -26.68 -47.26 57.12
C ARG A 593 -27.49 -47.90 58.25
N ASN A 594 -28.45 -47.19 58.85
CA ASN A 594 -29.30 -47.73 59.93
C ASN A 594 -30.30 -48.80 59.45
N LEU A 595 -30.37 -49.04 58.13
CA LEU A 595 -31.19 -50.10 57.51
C LEU A 595 -30.38 -51.36 57.19
N ALA A 596 -29.09 -51.40 57.51
CA ALA A 596 -28.27 -52.61 57.49
C ALA A 596 -28.05 -53.15 58.93
N PRO A 597 -27.70 -54.43 59.11
CA PRO A 597 -27.38 -54.97 60.44
C PRO A 597 -26.20 -54.24 61.08
N ALA A 598 -26.18 -54.19 62.43
CA ALA A 598 -25.07 -53.58 63.16
C ALA A 598 -23.74 -54.27 62.84
N GLY A 599 -22.70 -53.48 62.57
CA GLY A 599 -21.38 -53.97 62.16
C GLY A 599 -21.19 -54.17 60.65
N TYR A 600 -22.27 -54.19 59.85
CA TYR A 600 -22.14 -54.27 58.39
C TYR A 600 -21.66 -52.91 57.82
N VAL A 601 -20.70 -52.97 56.90
CA VAL A 601 -20.09 -51.81 56.22
C VAL A 601 -20.60 -51.67 54.79
N LEU A 602 -20.70 -50.43 54.29
CA LEU A 602 -21.16 -50.20 52.92
C LEU A 602 -20.06 -50.55 51.90
N SER A 603 -20.38 -51.41 50.94
CA SER A 603 -19.53 -51.85 49.84
C SER A 603 -19.98 -51.23 48.51
N GLY A 604 -19.46 -50.04 48.21
CA GLY A 604 -19.73 -49.32 46.96
C GLY A 604 -20.01 -47.84 47.19
N SER A 605 -20.60 -47.18 46.19
CA SER A 605 -21.00 -45.77 46.26
C SER A 605 -22.08 -45.53 47.32
N SER A 606 -21.97 -44.44 48.09
CA SER A 606 -22.97 -44.10 49.12
C SER A 606 -24.22 -43.42 48.56
N SER A 607 -24.22 -43.04 47.28
CA SER A 607 -25.37 -42.43 46.60
C SER A 607 -25.54 -42.89 45.16
N VAL A 608 -26.78 -42.78 44.66
CA VAL A 608 -27.17 -43.07 43.27
C VAL A 608 -28.05 -41.94 42.74
N ARG A 609 -27.74 -41.46 41.54
CA ARG A 609 -28.52 -40.40 40.86
C ARG A 609 -29.67 -41.02 40.05
N VAL A 610 -30.85 -40.41 40.13
CA VAL A 610 -32.07 -40.88 39.47
C VAL A 610 -32.72 -39.74 38.67
N THR A 611 -33.02 -39.97 37.40
CA THR A 611 -33.82 -39.07 36.57
C THR A 611 -35.21 -39.66 36.32
N VAL A 612 -36.21 -38.81 36.07
CA VAL A 612 -37.58 -39.23 35.76
C VAL A 612 -38.02 -38.54 34.47
N SER A 613 -38.55 -39.29 33.50
CA SER A 613 -39.06 -38.74 32.25
C SER A 613 -40.37 -37.96 32.45
N PRO A 614 -40.80 -37.12 31.48
CA PRO A 614 -42.12 -36.50 31.50
C PRO A 614 -43.30 -37.50 31.52
N GLN A 615 -43.05 -38.77 31.18
CA GLN A 615 -44.01 -39.88 31.26
C GLN A 615 -43.94 -40.65 32.59
N GLY A 616 -43.15 -40.17 33.57
CA GLY A 616 -43.00 -40.81 34.88
C GLY A 616 -42.03 -42.00 34.92
N VAL A 617 -41.21 -42.23 33.87
CA VAL A 617 -40.27 -43.37 33.85
C VAL A 617 -38.97 -42.98 34.56
N ALA A 618 -38.68 -43.64 35.69
CA ALA A 618 -37.46 -43.42 36.45
C ALA A 618 -36.26 -44.23 35.91
N ASN A 619 -35.07 -43.63 35.90
CA ASN A 619 -33.82 -44.26 35.52
C ASN A 619 -32.69 -43.92 36.53
N PRO A 620 -32.12 -44.91 37.25
CA PRO A 620 -32.55 -46.31 37.28
C PRO A 620 -33.93 -46.47 37.95
N ALA A 621 -34.67 -47.51 37.57
CA ALA A 621 -35.99 -47.81 38.14
C ALA A 621 -35.95 -48.37 39.57
N GLN A 622 -34.77 -48.76 40.06
CA GLN A 622 -34.49 -49.24 41.41
C GLN A 622 -33.09 -48.81 41.82
N VAL A 623 -32.89 -48.46 43.09
CA VAL A 623 -31.56 -48.26 43.68
C VAL A 623 -31.21 -49.47 44.54
N THR A 624 -29.97 -49.95 44.45
CA THR A 624 -29.45 -51.02 45.33
C THR A 624 -28.16 -50.55 46.01
N PHE A 625 -28.05 -50.78 47.31
CA PHE A 625 -26.84 -50.59 48.10
C PHE A 625 -26.39 -51.93 48.67
N THR A 626 -25.13 -52.30 48.46
CA THR A 626 -24.54 -53.52 48.99
C THR A 626 -23.77 -53.22 50.26
N PHE A 627 -23.98 -54.02 51.29
CA PHE A 627 -23.28 -54.02 52.56
C PHE A 627 -22.53 -55.34 52.73
N ARG A 628 -21.54 -55.37 53.63
CA ARG A 628 -20.76 -56.58 53.94
C ARG A 628 -20.50 -56.71 55.42
N ASP A 629 -20.41 -57.93 55.92
CA ASP A 629 -19.83 -58.20 57.24
C ASP A 629 -18.29 -58.14 57.15
N PRO A 630 -17.61 -57.19 57.82
CA PRO A 630 -16.15 -57.08 57.80
C PRO A 630 -15.43 -58.34 58.29
N SER A 631 -16.03 -59.10 59.21
CA SER A 631 -15.41 -60.29 59.79
C SER A 631 -15.24 -61.44 58.80
N THR A 632 -15.96 -61.39 57.68
CA THR A 632 -15.86 -62.39 56.59
C THR A 632 -14.69 -62.12 55.64
N ILE A 633 -14.03 -60.97 55.72
CA ILE A 633 -12.97 -60.56 54.79
C ILE A 633 -11.60 -60.87 55.40
N THR A 634 -11.17 -62.11 55.20
CA THR A 634 -9.87 -62.62 55.66
C THR A 634 -8.73 -62.29 54.68
N GLU A 635 -9.02 -62.28 53.38
CA GLU A 635 -8.04 -62.02 52.31
C GLU A 635 -7.80 -60.52 52.05
N ALA A 636 -6.56 -60.16 51.72
CA ALA A 636 -6.17 -58.78 51.44
C ALA A 636 -6.62 -58.33 50.04
N GLN A 637 -7.45 -57.29 50.00
CA GLN A 637 -8.02 -56.73 48.78
C GLN A 637 -7.22 -55.53 48.26
N MET A 638 -7.49 -55.13 47.02
CA MET A 638 -6.94 -53.89 46.45
C MET A 638 -7.55 -52.67 47.14
N LEU A 639 -6.72 -51.70 47.55
CA LEU A 639 -7.20 -50.40 48.01
C LEU A 639 -8.06 -49.72 46.93
N PRO A 640 -9.14 -49.01 47.30
CA PRO A 640 -9.94 -48.24 46.34
C PRO A 640 -9.16 -47.05 45.76
N GLY A 641 -9.70 -46.42 44.71
CA GLY A 641 -9.18 -45.14 44.24
C GLY A 641 -9.46 -44.02 45.26
N HIS A 642 -8.52 -43.06 45.40
CA HIS A 642 -8.69 -41.94 46.31
C HIS A 642 -9.61 -40.84 45.74
N LYS A 643 -10.27 -40.09 46.62
CA LYS A 643 -10.87 -38.79 46.31
C LYS A 643 -9.90 -37.67 46.67
N THR A 644 -10.00 -36.53 45.99
CA THR A 644 -9.27 -35.31 46.37
C THR A 644 -10.16 -34.42 47.23
N PHE A 645 -9.63 -33.93 48.34
CA PHE A 645 -10.24 -32.89 49.18
C PHE A 645 -9.18 -31.81 49.50
N SER A 646 -9.60 -30.57 49.76
CA SER A 646 -8.69 -29.49 50.17
C SER A 646 -8.98 -29.08 51.60
N TYR A 647 -8.20 -29.59 52.54
CA TYR A 647 -8.35 -29.30 53.95
C TYR A 647 -7.90 -27.87 54.27
N LYS A 648 -8.72 -27.16 55.05
CA LYS A 648 -8.48 -25.80 55.55
C LYS A 648 -8.85 -25.76 57.03
N GLY A 649 -7.84 -25.83 57.88
CA GLY A 649 -7.99 -25.85 59.34
C GLY A 649 -6.62 -25.98 60.01
N ASP A 650 -6.62 -26.08 61.33
CA ASP A 650 -5.40 -26.23 62.14
C ASP A 650 -4.66 -27.55 61.88
N ALA A 651 -3.42 -27.66 62.36
CA ALA A 651 -2.58 -28.83 62.11
C ALA A 651 -3.13 -30.10 62.81
N VAL A 652 -3.66 -31.04 62.04
CA VAL A 652 -4.26 -32.30 62.55
C VAL A 652 -3.17 -33.37 62.72
N PRO A 653 -3.07 -34.05 63.89
CA PRO A 653 -2.18 -35.21 64.06
C PRO A 653 -2.49 -36.35 63.09
N VAL A 654 -1.46 -36.90 62.43
CA VAL A 654 -1.58 -38.04 61.53
C VAL A 654 -0.85 -39.25 62.11
N TYR A 655 -1.58 -40.36 62.29
CA TYR A 655 -1.09 -41.62 62.83
C TYR A 655 -0.88 -42.64 61.70
N SER A 656 -0.07 -43.68 61.91
CA SER A 656 0.15 -44.70 60.87
C SER A 656 -1.02 -45.68 60.71
N GLY A 657 -1.87 -45.84 61.73
CA GLY A 657 -3.09 -46.66 61.70
C GLY A 657 -4.32 -45.94 62.31
N PRO A 658 -5.50 -46.58 62.29
CA PRO A 658 -6.76 -45.99 62.72
C PRO A 658 -6.92 -45.99 64.26
N GLY A 659 -6.05 -45.25 64.96
CA GLY A 659 -6.06 -45.13 66.42
C GLY A 659 -4.97 -44.18 66.92
N THR A 660 -5.12 -43.62 68.13
CA THR A 660 -4.11 -42.74 68.75
C THR A 660 -2.95 -43.51 69.41
N ASP A 661 -3.11 -44.82 69.54
CA ASP A 661 -2.13 -45.81 70.00
C ASP A 661 -1.14 -46.25 68.91
N TYR A 662 -1.49 -46.03 67.64
CA TYR A 662 -0.61 -46.28 66.50
C TYR A 662 0.58 -45.31 66.46
N TRP A 663 1.68 -45.80 65.90
CA TRP A 663 2.92 -45.04 65.75
C TRP A 663 2.72 -43.75 64.96
N ARG A 664 3.40 -42.68 65.38
CA ARG A 664 3.31 -41.34 64.77
C ARG A 664 4.67 -40.87 64.26
N ALA A 665 4.75 -40.68 62.95
CA ALA A 665 5.98 -40.33 62.25
C ALA A 665 6.60 -38.98 62.67
N ALA A 666 7.82 -38.73 62.21
CA ALA A 666 8.62 -37.55 62.55
C ALA A 666 8.77 -37.36 64.08
N ASN A 667 9.18 -38.43 64.78
CA ASN A 667 9.38 -38.47 66.23
C ASN A 667 8.14 -38.01 67.00
N GLY A 668 6.96 -38.55 66.67
CA GLY A 668 5.70 -38.22 67.31
C GLY A 668 5.07 -36.89 66.90
N ARG A 669 5.54 -36.25 65.80
CA ARG A 669 5.11 -34.89 65.39
C ARG A 669 4.37 -34.80 64.07
N ALA A 670 4.20 -35.89 63.32
CA ALA A 670 3.53 -35.88 62.01
C ALA A 670 2.13 -35.25 62.07
N ALA A 671 1.92 -34.17 61.31
CA ALA A 671 0.66 -33.44 61.27
C ALA A 671 0.39 -32.91 59.86
N MET A 672 -0.88 -32.82 59.50
CA MET A 672 -1.38 -32.24 58.25
C MET A 672 -1.79 -30.78 58.52
N GLY A 673 -1.02 -29.83 57.98
CA GLY A 673 -1.19 -28.38 58.22
C GLY A 673 -2.07 -27.62 57.20
N GLY A 674 -2.87 -28.32 56.39
CA GLY A 674 -3.66 -27.72 55.31
C GLY A 674 -3.22 -28.14 53.90
N GLY A 675 -4.08 -27.86 52.91
CA GLY A 675 -3.81 -28.08 51.50
C GLY A 675 -4.58 -29.26 50.88
N LYS A 676 -4.19 -29.61 49.65
CA LYS A 676 -4.81 -30.73 48.90
C LYS A 676 -4.37 -32.06 49.50
N ILE A 677 -5.35 -32.87 49.91
CA ILE A 677 -5.16 -34.24 50.37
C ILE A 677 -5.89 -35.24 49.48
N TRP A 678 -5.43 -36.47 49.53
CA TRP A 678 -6.08 -37.65 49.00
C TRP A 678 -6.77 -38.38 50.15
N VAL A 679 -7.96 -38.91 49.92
CA VAL A 679 -8.74 -39.67 50.91
C VAL A 679 -9.13 -40.99 50.26
N TRP A 680 -8.59 -42.11 50.75
CA TRP A 680 -8.89 -43.44 50.22
C TRP A 680 -10.23 -43.97 50.74
N GLY A 681 -10.56 -43.65 51.99
CA GLY A 681 -11.79 -44.09 52.63
C GLY A 681 -11.68 -44.02 54.15
N THR A 682 -12.67 -44.56 54.85
CA THR A 682 -12.76 -44.53 56.32
C THR A 682 -12.71 -45.92 56.94
N THR A 683 -12.15 -46.05 58.13
CA THR A 683 -12.22 -47.25 58.98
C THR A 683 -12.79 -46.82 60.32
N GLY A 684 -14.10 -47.03 60.54
CA GLY A 684 -14.81 -46.45 61.68
C GLY A 684 -14.74 -44.92 61.67
N ASP A 685 -14.28 -44.35 62.79
CA ASP A 685 -14.11 -42.90 62.99
C ASP A 685 -12.78 -42.34 62.48
N TRP A 686 -12.01 -43.11 61.70
CA TRP A 686 -10.74 -42.69 61.10
C TRP A 686 -10.84 -42.62 59.58
N ALA A 687 -10.14 -41.68 58.95
CA ALA A 687 -10.00 -41.56 57.50
C ALA A 687 -8.54 -41.78 57.09
N MET A 688 -8.31 -42.69 56.13
CA MET A 688 -6.99 -42.90 55.54
C MET A 688 -6.74 -41.81 54.49
N ILE A 689 -5.75 -40.98 54.75
CA ILE A 689 -5.41 -39.81 53.94
C ILE A 689 -3.99 -39.88 53.41
N GLY A 690 -3.73 -39.13 52.34
CA GLY A 690 -2.39 -38.85 51.80
C GLY A 690 -2.21 -37.35 51.64
N TYR A 691 -1.08 -36.81 52.09
CA TYR A 691 -0.82 -35.37 52.06
C TYR A 691 0.64 -35.05 51.73
N GLY A 692 0.85 -33.91 51.10
CA GLY A 692 2.19 -33.39 50.80
C GLY A 692 2.87 -32.82 52.04
N LEU A 693 4.18 -33.04 52.13
CA LEU A 693 5.06 -32.49 53.16
C LEU A 693 5.80 -31.26 52.61
N SER A 694 6.26 -30.37 53.51
CA SER A 694 6.92 -29.10 53.13
C SER A 694 8.25 -29.27 52.38
N ASN A 695 8.83 -30.48 52.39
CA ASN A 695 10.03 -30.87 51.64
C ASN A 695 9.71 -31.60 50.32
N ASN A 696 8.48 -31.47 49.80
CA ASN A 696 8.01 -32.08 48.56
C ASN A 696 8.02 -33.63 48.55
N LEU A 697 8.03 -34.25 49.74
CA LEU A 697 7.68 -35.65 49.95
C LEU A 697 6.17 -35.79 50.18
N PHE A 698 5.69 -37.03 50.26
CA PHE A 698 4.30 -37.34 50.58
C PHE A 698 4.24 -38.24 51.83
N ARG A 699 3.07 -38.32 52.49
CA ARG A 699 2.82 -39.26 53.58
C ARG A 699 1.38 -39.74 53.54
N ILE A 700 1.21 -41.03 53.78
CA ILE A 700 -0.07 -41.70 53.99
C ILE A 700 -0.22 -42.05 55.48
N GLY A 701 -1.42 -41.86 56.02
CA GLY A 701 -1.74 -42.18 57.41
C GLY A 701 -3.21 -41.87 57.72
N TYR A 702 -3.57 -41.80 58.99
CA TYR A 702 -4.95 -41.62 59.44
C TYR A 702 -5.15 -40.36 60.26
N ILE A 703 -6.28 -39.70 60.02
CA ILE A 703 -6.84 -38.62 60.84
C ILE A 703 -8.26 -39.00 61.29
N GLN A 704 -8.82 -38.31 62.28
CA GLN A 704 -10.23 -38.49 62.61
C GLN A 704 -11.12 -38.10 61.42
N LYS A 705 -12.16 -38.91 61.18
CA LYS A 705 -13.14 -38.74 60.10
C LYS A 705 -13.90 -37.42 60.18
N SER A 706 -14.05 -36.85 61.38
CA SER A 706 -14.63 -35.53 61.63
C SER A 706 -13.95 -34.36 60.89
N TYR A 707 -12.69 -34.52 60.46
CA TYR A 707 -11.98 -33.54 59.64
C TYR A 707 -12.28 -33.65 58.13
N ILE A 708 -13.06 -34.65 57.71
CA ILE A 708 -13.51 -34.86 56.33
C ILE A 708 -14.98 -34.44 56.20
N PRO A 709 -15.38 -33.68 55.15
CA PRO A 709 -16.77 -33.29 54.95
C PRO A 709 -17.70 -34.50 54.82
N ALA A 710 -18.88 -34.42 55.43
CA ALA A 710 -19.86 -35.52 55.43
C ALA A 710 -20.44 -35.84 54.03
N ASP A 711 -20.34 -34.89 53.09
CA ASP A 711 -20.74 -35.02 51.68
C ASP A 711 -19.61 -35.54 50.77
N LEU A 712 -18.38 -35.73 51.29
CA LEU A 712 -17.31 -36.35 50.52
C LEU A 712 -17.54 -37.87 50.41
N ASP A 713 -18.13 -38.29 49.29
CA ASP A 713 -18.38 -39.70 48.95
C ASP A 713 -17.07 -40.51 48.80
N VAL A 714 -16.59 -41.05 49.93
CA VAL A 714 -15.49 -42.00 50.05
C VAL A 714 -15.98 -43.33 50.62
N PRO A 715 -15.43 -44.47 50.20
CA PRO A 715 -15.85 -45.79 50.68
C PRO A 715 -15.41 -46.03 52.13
N GLU A 716 -15.99 -47.04 52.74
CA GLU A 716 -15.42 -47.68 53.93
C GLU A 716 -14.28 -48.60 53.49
N LEU A 717 -13.12 -48.49 54.15
CA LEU A 717 -11.94 -49.31 53.87
C LEU A 717 -12.05 -50.61 54.63
N ILE A 718 -12.11 -51.70 53.87
CA ILE A 718 -12.11 -53.05 54.40
C ILE A 718 -10.74 -53.65 54.16
N PHE A 719 -10.12 -54.13 55.24
CA PHE A 719 -8.81 -54.74 55.24
C PHE A 719 -8.94 -56.23 55.50
N GLY A 720 -8.13 -57.03 54.80
CA GLY A 720 -7.90 -58.43 55.16
C GLY A 720 -7.08 -58.55 56.45
N SER A 721 -6.89 -59.79 56.91
CA SER A 721 -6.16 -60.10 58.13
C SER A 721 -5.17 -61.26 57.93
N GLN A 722 -4.60 -61.40 56.73
CA GLN A 722 -3.75 -62.54 56.39
C GLN A 722 -2.42 -62.46 57.13
N ARG A 723 -1.95 -63.58 57.69
CA ARG A 723 -0.59 -63.66 58.22
C ARG A 723 0.40 -63.79 57.07
N ALA A 724 1.39 -62.90 57.04
CA ALA A 724 2.48 -62.92 56.07
C ALA A 724 3.83 -62.88 56.78
N VAL A 725 4.87 -63.38 56.11
CA VAL A 725 6.25 -63.37 56.59
C VAL A 725 7.14 -62.58 55.66
N VAL A 726 8.01 -61.76 56.23
CA VAL A 726 9.03 -61.00 55.48
C VAL A 726 10.12 -61.95 54.96
N GLY A 727 10.40 -61.86 53.66
CA GLY A 727 11.36 -62.71 52.96
C GLY A 727 12.82 -62.51 53.39
N SER A 728 13.70 -63.39 52.89
CA SER A 728 15.09 -63.55 53.33
C SER A 728 16.00 -62.30 53.21
N SER A 729 15.61 -61.28 52.45
CA SER A 729 16.36 -60.01 52.33
C SER A 729 15.86 -58.89 53.26
N GLY A 730 14.86 -59.15 54.10
CA GLY A 730 14.12 -58.09 54.80
C GLY A 730 13.19 -57.29 53.88
N ALA A 731 12.48 -56.32 54.45
CA ALA A 731 11.58 -55.43 53.73
C ALA A 731 11.75 -53.97 54.17
N HIS A 732 11.95 -53.06 53.21
CA HIS A 732 11.91 -51.62 53.49
C HIS A 732 10.46 -51.17 53.66
N PHE A 733 10.16 -50.50 54.77
CA PHE A 733 8.84 -50.01 55.14
C PHE A 733 8.75 -48.49 54.92
N THR A 734 7.67 -48.04 54.28
CA THR A 734 7.44 -46.63 53.88
C THR A 734 5.99 -46.21 54.18
N ASP A 735 5.79 -44.93 54.48
CA ASP A 735 4.48 -44.26 54.50
C ASP A 735 4.18 -43.47 53.20
N ASP A 736 5.13 -43.43 52.26
CA ASP A 736 4.97 -42.89 50.91
C ASP A 736 5.06 -44.02 49.87
N MET A 737 3.98 -44.22 49.11
CA MET A 737 3.91 -45.14 47.96
C MET A 737 3.78 -44.38 46.61
N ILE A 738 3.83 -43.05 46.64
CA ILE A 738 3.37 -42.15 45.57
C ILE A 738 4.49 -41.30 44.97
N VAL A 739 5.25 -40.58 45.80
CA VAL A 739 6.16 -39.52 45.32
C VAL A 739 7.62 -39.97 45.39
N ASN A 740 8.16 -40.19 46.59
CA ASN A 740 9.53 -40.65 46.80
C ASN A 740 9.59 -41.50 48.08
N PRO A 741 9.36 -42.83 47.98
CA PRO A 741 9.37 -43.75 49.11
C PRO A 741 10.60 -43.56 50.02
N THR A 742 10.34 -43.10 51.24
CA THR A 742 11.37 -42.88 52.25
C THR A 742 11.33 -44.02 53.25
N TRP A 743 12.45 -44.74 53.38
CA TRP A 743 12.52 -45.91 54.24
C TRP A 743 12.52 -45.50 55.72
N LEU A 744 11.39 -45.72 56.39
CA LEU A 744 11.22 -45.44 57.83
C LEU A 744 11.96 -46.48 58.67
N GLN A 745 11.88 -47.75 58.28
CA GLN A 745 12.63 -48.86 58.87
C GLN A 745 12.89 -49.97 57.85
N VAL A 746 13.82 -50.87 58.19
CA VAL A 746 13.96 -52.18 57.52
C VAL A 746 13.42 -53.24 58.45
N ILE A 747 12.33 -53.89 58.06
CA ILE A 747 11.76 -55.03 58.79
C ILE A 747 12.67 -56.24 58.57
N PRO A 748 13.17 -56.91 59.64
CA PRO A 748 14.05 -58.06 59.50
C PRO A 748 13.42 -59.23 58.74
N ALA A 749 14.25 -60.02 58.06
CA ALA A 749 13.86 -61.28 57.45
C ALA A 749 13.24 -62.24 58.49
N GLY A 750 12.18 -62.96 58.10
CA GLY A 750 11.46 -63.89 58.96
C GLY A 750 10.44 -63.25 59.92
N THR A 751 10.34 -61.91 59.97
CA THR A 751 9.33 -61.22 60.80
C THR A 751 7.91 -61.53 60.30
N GLU A 752 7.01 -61.91 61.20
CA GLU A 752 5.58 -62.03 60.90
C GLU A 752 4.90 -60.65 60.91
N VAL A 753 4.05 -60.40 59.92
CA VAL A 753 3.28 -59.16 59.74
C VAL A 753 1.85 -59.49 59.31
N THR A 754 0.89 -58.60 59.56
CA THR A 754 -0.47 -58.76 59.05
C THR A 754 -0.58 -58.06 57.70
N LEU A 755 -0.94 -58.79 56.65
CA LEU A 755 -1.24 -58.21 55.34
C LEU A 755 -2.70 -57.74 55.31
N LEU A 756 -2.88 -56.43 55.11
CA LEU A 756 -4.16 -55.74 55.17
C LEU A 756 -4.77 -55.50 53.78
N ALA A 757 -3.96 -55.05 52.82
CA ALA A 757 -4.41 -54.73 51.46
C ALA A 757 -3.25 -54.73 50.46
N TYR A 758 -3.58 -54.67 49.18
CA TYR A 758 -2.66 -54.37 48.09
C TYR A 758 -2.91 -52.97 47.51
N GLU A 759 -1.87 -52.37 46.96
CA GLU A 759 -1.90 -51.03 46.37
C GLU A 759 -2.35 -51.05 44.90
N ASN A 760 -3.22 -50.10 44.51
CA ASN A 760 -4.03 -50.16 43.27
C ASN A 760 -3.72 -49.07 42.23
N LEU A 761 -2.45 -48.64 42.15
CA LEU A 761 -1.93 -47.70 41.15
C LEU A 761 -0.93 -48.42 40.25
N ASN A 762 0.09 -49.03 40.86
CA ASN A 762 1.23 -49.70 40.23
C ASN A 762 1.34 -51.19 40.59
N ASN A 763 0.47 -51.71 41.46
CA ASN A 763 0.46 -53.12 41.89
C ASN A 763 1.83 -53.57 42.45
N HIS A 764 2.51 -52.67 43.15
CA HIS A 764 3.88 -52.85 43.64
C HIS A 764 3.93 -53.05 45.16
N TRP A 765 3.00 -52.41 45.89
CA TRP A 765 3.04 -52.38 47.35
C TRP A 765 2.01 -53.31 47.98
N ALA A 766 2.43 -53.91 49.08
CA ALA A 766 1.56 -54.55 50.06
C ALA A 766 1.44 -53.61 51.26
N TYR A 767 0.21 -53.35 51.67
CA TYR A 767 -0.12 -52.58 52.87
C TYR A 767 -0.23 -53.54 54.05
N ILE A 768 0.62 -53.35 55.05
CA ILE A 768 0.78 -54.26 56.18
C ILE A 768 0.61 -53.54 57.52
N GLU A 769 0.32 -54.30 58.57
CA GLU A 769 0.49 -53.92 59.96
C GLU A 769 1.68 -54.66 60.58
N THR A 770 2.50 -53.92 61.32
CA THR A 770 3.69 -54.41 62.02
C THR A 770 3.92 -53.58 63.29
N THR A 771 5.05 -53.74 63.97
CA THR A 771 5.46 -52.90 65.11
C THR A 771 6.57 -51.93 64.70
N MET A 772 6.55 -50.71 65.23
CA MET A 772 7.62 -49.73 65.14
C MET A 772 7.76 -49.02 66.49
N ASP A 773 8.97 -48.97 67.05
CA ASP A 773 9.25 -48.42 68.40
C ASP A 773 8.35 -48.97 69.53
N GLY A 774 7.88 -50.22 69.39
CA GLY A 774 6.96 -50.88 70.33
C GLY A 774 5.47 -50.53 70.15
N GLN A 775 5.13 -49.67 69.19
CA GLN A 775 3.75 -49.30 68.84
C GLN A 775 3.29 -50.03 67.57
N PRO A 776 1.98 -50.34 67.42
CA PRO A 776 1.45 -50.85 66.17
C PRO A 776 1.60 -49.79 65.07
N SER A 777 1.93 -50.22 63.85
CA SER A 777 2.17 -49.31 62.73
C SER A 777 1.75 -49.93 61.41
N ARG A 778 1.01 -49.17 60.59
CA ARG A 778 0.64 -49.58 59.24
C ARG A 778 1.38 -48.78 58.18
N GLY A 779 1.69 -49.43 57.07
CA GLY A 779 2.47 -48.83 56.00
C GLY A 779 2.76 -49.84 54.90
N PHE A 780 3.59 -49.45 53.95
CA PHE A 780 3.80 -50.17 52.71
C PHE A 780 5.16 -50.85 52.68
N VAL A 781 5.18 -52.08 52.17
CA VAL A 781 6.39 -52.82 51.79
C VAL A 781 6.24 -53.29 50.35
N ASN A 782 7.34 -53.44 49.62
CA ASN A 782 7.28 -54.03 48.27
C ASN A 782 6.71 -55.45 48.39
N LYS A 783 5.62 -55.73 47.66
CA LYS A 783 4.85 -56.98 47.83
C LYS A 783 5.66 -58.25 47.59
N ILE A 784 6.74 -58.20 46.79
CA ILE A 784 7.61 -59.36 46.55
C ILE A 784 8.47 -59.74 47.77
N ARG A 785 8.50 -58.88 48.80
CA ARG A 785 9.22 -59.09 50.06
C ARG A 785 8.36 -59.73 51.14
N ILE A 786 7.10 -60.03 50.87
CA ILE A 786 6.23 -60.77 51.78
C ILE A 786 5.72 -62.06 51.13
N SER A 787 5.54 -63.10 51.94
CA SER A 787 4.82 -64.31 51.55
C SER A 787 3.68 -64.52 52.53
N THR A 788 2.45 -64.64 52.04
CA THR A 788 1.34 -65.16 52.84
C THR A 788 1.62 -66.62 53.21
N LYS A 789 1.19 -67.03 54.40
CA LYS A 789 1.17 -68.44 54.85
C LYS A 789 -0.16 -69.10 54.55
#